data_AF-A0A1V6YWQ9-F1
#
_entry.id   AF-A0A1V6YWQ9-F1
#
_cell.length_a   1.000
_cell.length_b   1.000
_cell.length_c   1.000
_cell.angle_alpha   90.00
_cell.angle_beta   90.00
_cell.angle_gamma   90.00
#
_symmetry.space_group_name_H-M   'P 1'
#
loop_
_entity.id
_entity.type
_entity.pdbx_description
1 polymer ?
#
loop_
_entity_poly.entity_id
_entity_poly.type
_entity_poly.pdbx_seq_one_letter_code
_entity_poly.pdbx_strand_id
1 'polypeptide(L)'
;MCFLLGTLTLLVMIDCAVAVCSTFQTQINVSMCSWQGLRANILRDTIYLDGGRLVYQKYEAPHGQSQIFSNNCRGYDDGCVQPQRDNNLEATIYYLNLTSSFNTKSDFMDLLSNMSVAGGSASIAPNYVDGTMFANDNEFYLYGGMLRNTGSSDPPPANQVLSYAAHQYGTYRSSWAPNWQQEYLPPNVTRYITNGAAASAPSENLGFYFSGMRAVDWGDFNLNQRQSNQTADTLITLDMSVMSDGKWTNDTLPSYIPARSNAELVWVPVSESGVLVAIGGVVEPIQFFRNDKENSSRTEESKRISPTFMETVSVFDVESKTWYLQNTTGDIPPQLTEFCSVLASAPDGSSHNIYIYGGYDGLDYNANPSDDVYILSIPSFRWVKAYTGTNTHSRSGHECIKVYPDQMLVVGGQHVDSTHCLEGGVIVNFNLNTLRFEDEYDPTKWSKYKVPDLVTKWIGGNSDGGATTTTPSSWTNSSLEGIFDKKYGKKVETYWPYNSNSSSASTQDHSGGSGFPNWAGGVIGAVLGLLVIAIIAGLFFYRRRHRQRESAEAEAEAAEAEPKNRPAEWMYASGPASPGPGPVSSSTGIETAETVRTTQTSATQPSITQASTVPDSLVSPATPGTVESGGDALYEMHDSSPVELPTSFNTAYFAHGGPPKPEPEPEGGLKPDPRRGSQSPVSPTPSETDSEFSYSTGHNRRPSSLSLASPLSIDNVMSGRSSHFYETFDSLDVRRAGHRSEVSQMTDRAEEKGRKGGSETIREDE
;
A
#
# COMPACT_ATOMS: atom_id res chain seq x y z
N MET A 1 -15.67 64.30 -28.03
CA MET A 1 -14.57 63.30 -27.94
C MET A 1 -14.57 62.55 -26.61
N CYS A 2 -14.50 63.20 -25.44
CA CYS A 2 -14.33 62.52 -24.13
C CYS A 2 -15.28 61.32 -23.87
N PHE A 3 -16.57 61.41 -24.26
CA PHE A 3 -17.53 60.30 -24.12
C PHE A 3 -17.16 59.02 -24.89
N LEU A 4 -16.42 59.12 -26.01
CA LEU A 4 -16.00 57.96 -26.81
C LEU A 4 -14.77 57.26 -26.22
N LEU A 5 -13.90 57.99 -25.51
CA LEU A 5 -12.78 57.37 -24.78
C LEU A 5 -13.30 56.55 -23.60
N GLY A 6 -14.27 57.08 -22.85
CA GLY A 6 -14.88 56.39 -21.69
C GLY A 6 -15.52 55.05 -22.06
N THR A 7 -16.20 54.97 -23.21
CA THR A 7 -16.76 53.69 -23.71
C THR A 7 -15.69 52.71 -24.15
N LEU A 8 -14.57 53.19 -24.72
CA LEU A 8 -13.48 52.32 -25.15
C LEU A 8 -12.72 51.73 -23.95
N THR A 9 -12.46 52.54 -22.91
CA THR A 9 -11.86 52.04 -21.67
C THR A 9 -12.77 51.10 -20.90
N LEU A 10 -14.10 51.28 -20.96
CA LEU A 10 -15.02 50.34 -20.31
C LEU A 10 -15.05 48.98 -21.03
N LEU A 11 -15.02 48.97 -22.37
CA LEU A 11 -14.91 47.73 -23.15
C LEU A 11 -13.59 47.00 -22.88
N VAL A 12 -12.45 47.70 -22.92
CA VAL A 12 -11.15 47.09 -22.60
C VAL A 12 -11.10 46.55 -21.16
N MET A 13 -11.71 47.23 -20.19
CA MET A 13 -11.81 46.73 -18.81
C MET A 13 -12.75 45.52 -18.68
N ILE A 14 -13.78 45.40 -19.53
CA ILE A 14 -14.66 44.22 -19.59
C ILE A 14 -13.96 43.06 -20.28
N ASP A 15 -13.26 43.28 -21.39
CA ASP A 15 -12.46 42.24 -22.06
C ASP A 15 -11.32 41.75 -21.14
N CYS A 16 -10.65 42.65 -20.40
CA CYS A 16 -9.70 42.26 -19.36
C CYS A 16 -10.37 41.52 -18.19
N ALA A 17 -11.58 41.91 -17.76
CA ALA A 17 -12.29 41.18 -16.71
C ALA A 17 -12.74 39.79 -17.17
N VAL A 18 -13.17 39.62 -18.43
CA VAL A 18 -13.50 38.32 -19.02
C VAL A 18 -12.23 37.47 -19.18
N ALA A 19 -11.11 38.05 -19.63
CA ALA A 19 -9.83 37.35 -19.70
C ALA A 19 -9.32 36.89 -18.32
N VAL A 20 -9.44 37.73 -17.28
CA VAL A 20 -9.07 37.38 -15.90
C VAL A 20 -10.08 36.44 -15.23
N CYS A 21 -11.34 36.42 -15.66
CA CYS A 21 -12.31 35.37 -15.30
C CYS A 21 -12.16 34.09 -16.14
N SER A 22 -11.33 34.08 -17.18
CA SER A 22 -10.97 32.85 -17.92
C SER A 22 -9.71 32.16 -17.38
N THR A 23 -9.09 32.71 -16.32
CA THR A 23 -7.99 32.07 -15.58
C THR A 23 -8.43 31.34 -14.32
N PHE A 24 -9.73 31.07 -14.15
CA PHE A 24 -10.15 30.02 -13.22
C PHE A 24 -9.61 28.68 -13.73
N GLN A 25 -8.80 28.02 -12.90
CA GLN A 25 -8.08 26.81 -13.27
C GLN A 25 -9.06 25.74 -13.76
N THR A 26 -8.81 25.18 -14.95
CA THR A 26 -9.47 23.96 -15.38
C THR A 26 -9.23 22.89 -14.33
N GLN A 27 -10.30 22.29 -13.82
CA GLN A 27 -10.21 21.20 -12.85
C GLN A 27 -9.62 19.99 -13.55
N ILE A 28 -8.29 19.85 -13.45
CA ILE A 28 -7.58 18.62 -13.81
C ILE A 28 -8.18 17.52 -12.95
N ASN A 29 -8.65 16.44 -13.57
CA ASN A 29 -9.02 15.24 -12.81
C ASN A 29 -7.72 14.56 -12.37
N VAL A 30 -7.51 14.43 -11.05
CA VAL A 30 -6.26 13.95 -10.45
C VAL A 30 -6.55 12.81 -9.50
N SER A 31 -6.59 11.58 -10.04
CA SER A 31 -6.78 10.37 -9.25
C SER A 31 -5.45 9.82 -8.72
N MET A 32 -5.49 9.01 -7.67
CA MET A 32 -4.30 8.30 -7.16
C MET A 32 -4.05 7.04 -8.01
N CYS A 33 -2.81 6.90 -8.49
CA CYS A 33 -2.40 5.86 -9.46
C CYS A 33 -1.61 4.72 -8.79
N SER A 34 -0.71 5.06 -7.87
CA SER A 34 0.04 4.11 -7.00
C SER A 34 0.57 4.83 -5.76
N TRP A 35 0.78 4.11 -4.66
CA TRP A 35 1.31 4.66 -3.40
C TRP A 35 2.19 3.60 -2.71
N GLN A 36 3.43 3.44 -3.19
CA GLN A 36 4.35 2.41 -2.69
C GLN A 36 5.02 2.82 -1.36
N GLY A 37 5.12 1.91 -0.40
CA GLY A 37 5.93 2.11 0.81
C GLY A 37 5.38 3.18 1.75
N LEU A 38 4.06 3.37 1.73
CA LEU A 38 3.32 4.13 2.73
C LEU A 38 3.38 3.42 4.09
N ARG A 39 3.03 4.14 5.15
CA ARG A 39 2.83 3.58 6.49
C ARG A 39 1.35 3.69 6.84
N ALA A 40 0.76 2.62 7.35
CA ALA A 40 -0.66 2.62 7.71
C ALA A 40 -0.92 1.91 9.04
N ASN A 41 -1.91 2.39 9.79
CA ASN A 41 -2.48 1.64 10.92
C ASN A 41 -3.91 2.11 11.22
N ILE A 42 -4.63 1.37 12.05
CA ILE A 42 -6.02 1.65 12.44
C ILE A 42 -6.12 2.01 13.91
N LEU A 43 -6.81 3.12 14.21
CA LEU A 43 -7.20 3.49 15.55
C LEU A 43 -8.72 3.55 15.59
N ARG A 44 -9.30 2.53 16.21
CA ARG A 44 -10.74 2.31 16.37
C ARG A 44 -11.50 2.28 15.03
N ASP A 45 -12.10 3.41 14.64
CA ASP A 45 -12.94 3.61 13.46
C ASP A 45 -12.22 4.35 12.31
N THR A 46 -10.95 4.68 12.49
CA THR A 46 -10.21 5.56 11.58
C THR A 46 -8.87 4.93 11.22
N ILE A 47 -8.63 4.73 9.92
CA ILE A 47 -7.33 4.36 9.36
C ILE A 47 -6.51 5.63 9.16
N TYR A 48 -5.27 5.65 9.63
CA TYR A 48 -4.29 6.71 9.39
C TYR A 48 -3.26 6.24 8.37
N LEU A 49 -2.87 7.14 7.47
CA LEU A 49 -2.00 6.88 6.32
C LEU A 49 -0.96 8.01 6.21
N ASP A 50 0.33 7.66 6.10
CA ASP A 50 1.39 8.65 5.90
C ASP A 50 2.57 8.13 5.05
N GLY A 51 3.43 9.05 4.64
CA GLY A 51 4.68 8.74 3.95
C GLY A 51 4.49 8.19 2.54
N GLY A 52 5.44 7.37 2.11
CA GLY A 52 5.39 6.63 0.85
C GLY A 52 5.58 7.45 -0.42
N ARG A 53 5.64 6.72 -1.54
CA ARG A 53 5.84 7.24 -2.90
C ARG A 53 4.51 7.30 -3.63
N LEU A 54 3.70 8.30 -3.28
CA LEU A 54 2.44 8.60 -3.95
C LEU A 54 2.68 9.11 -5.39
N VAL A 55 1.85 8.62 -6.32
CA VAL A 55 1.83 8.97 -7.73
C VAL A 55 0.39 9.19 -8.16
N TYR A 56 0.15 10.32 -8.82
CA TYR A 56 -1.15 10.73 -9.32
C TYR A 56 -1.25 10.54 -10.84
N GLN A 57 -2.43 10.19 -11.31
CA GLN A 57 -2.82 10.13 -12.71
C GLN A 57 -3.49 11.45 -13.08
N LYS A 58 -2.84 12.25 -13.94
CA LYS A 58 -3.36 13.55 -14.38
C LYS A 58 -3.92 13.49 -15.80
N TYR A 59 -5.13 14.03 -15.95
CA TYR A 59 -5.78 14.29 -17.23
C TYR A 59 -5.64 15.78 -17.59
N GLU A 60 -4.70 16.12 -18.47
CA GLU A 60 -4.59 17.50 -18.95
C GLU A 60 -5.76 17.85 -19.89
N ALA A 61 -6.41 18.98 -19.63
CA ALA A 61 -7.38 19.56 -20.54
C ALA A 61 -6.66 20.24 -21.74
N PRO A 62 -7.31 20.36 -22.91
CA PRO A 62 -6.81 21.17 -24.01
C PRO A 62 -6.35 22.57 -23.58
N HIS A 63 -5.24 23.05 -24.19
CA HIS A 63 -4.51 24.33 -24.00
C HIS A 63 -3.28 24.26 -23.05
N GLY A 64 -2.06 24.64 -23.46
CA GLY A 64 -1.70 25.16 -24.78
C GLY A 64 -0.31 25.78 -25.01
N GLN A 65 0.76 25.44 -24.29
CA GLN A 65 2.15 25.72 -24.73
C GLN A 65 3.20 24.86 -24.02
N SER A 66 4.38 24.65 -24.62
CA SER A 66 5.36 23.64 -24.16
C SER A 66 6.58 24.22 -23.46
N GLN A 67 7.12 23.50 -22.47
CA GLN A 67 8.57 23.37 -22.28
C GLN A 67 8.99 21.91 -22.07
N ILE A 68 10.09 21.58 -22.74
CA ILE A 68 10.75 20.28 -22.89
C ILE A 68 11.05 19.58 -21.55
N PHE A 69 10.71 18.29 -21.41
CA PHE A 69 11.67 17.19 -21.15
C PHE A 69 11.06 15.81 -21.48
N SER A 70 11.91 14.91 -22.00
CA SER A 70 11.73 13.47 -22.32
C SER A 70 10.32 12.88 -22.59
N ASN A 71 10.15 12.42 -23.84
CA ASN A 71 9.47 11.16 -24.21
C ASN A 71 7.93 11.09 -24.23
N ASN A 72 7.37 11.85 -25.17
CA ASN A 72 6.37 11.34 -26.13
C ASN A 72 4.90 11.19 -25.66
N CYS A 73 4.44 12.07 -24.77
CA CYS A 73 3.04 12.53 -24.78
C CYS A 73 3.01 14.03 -25.13
N ARG A 74 2.08 14.43 -26.01
CA ARG A 74 1.78 15.83 -26.35
C ARG A 74 0.26 15.94 -26.40
N GLY A 75 -0.35 15.90 -25.22
CA GLY A 75 -1.79 15.64 -25.05
C GLY A 75 -2.67 16.66 -25.75
N TYR A 76 -3.66 16.14 -26.49
CA TYR A 76 -4.86 16.82 -26.96
C TYR A 76 -5.83 15.73 -27.45
N ASP A 77 -6.99 15.59 -26.78
CA ASP A 77 -8.13 14.73 -27.14
C ASP A 77 -7.83 13.23 -27.44
N ASP A 78 -6.62 12.75 -27.11
CA ASP A 78 -6.18 11.35 -27.22
C ASP A 78 -6.34 10.54 -25.92
N GLY A 79 -6.72 11.21 -24.83
CA GLY A 79 -6.87 10.59 -23.51
C GLY A 79 -5.55 10.31 -22.79
N CYS A 80 -4.44 10.92 -23.22
CA CYS A 80 -3.12 10.73 -22.61
C CYS A 80 -3.08 11.15 -21.13
N VAL A 81 -3.13 10.15 -20.26
CA VAL A 81 -2.75 10.25 -18.83
C VAL A 81 -1.24 10.45 -18.71
N GLN A 82 -0.80 11.27 -17.75
CA GLN A 82 0.58 11.26 -17.28
C GLN A 82 0.69 10.95 -15.78
N PRO A 83 1.59 10.03 -15.37
CA PRO A 83 1.83 9.71 -13.96
C PRO A 83 2.73 10.78 -13.31
N GLN A 84 2.13 11.75 -12.64
CA GLN A 84 2.87 12.72 -11.84
C GLN A 84 3.14 12.17 -10.44
N ARG A 85 4.41 11.90 -10.12
CA ARG A 85 4.85 11.63 -8.75
C ARG A 85 4.58 12.85 -7.86
N ASP A 86 4.18 12.61 -6.61
CA ASP A 86 4.29 13.66 -5.61
C ASP A 86 5.77 14.03 -5.40
N ASN A 87 6.03 15.32 -5.22
CA ASN A 87 7.34 15.88 -4.90
C ASN A 87 7.32 16.65 -3.57
N ASN A 88 6.20 16.64 -2.84
CA ASN A 88 6.13 17.11 -1.46
C ASN A 88 7.13 16.33 -0.59
N LEU A 89 7.95 17.09 0.14
CA LEU A 89 8.92 16.56 1.11
C LEU A 89 8.32 16.49 2.52
N GLU A 90 7.29 17.31 2.74
CA GLU A 90 6.42 17.29 3.90
C GLU A 90 5.35 16.20 3.69
N ALA A 91 5.13 15.35 4.69
CA ALA A 91 4.08 14.37 4.73
C ALA A 91 2.75 15.03 5.11
N THR A 92 1.78 14.97 4.20
CA THR A 92 0.37 15.08 4.56
C THR A 92 -0.03 13.80 5.27
N ILE A 93 -0.53 13.91 6.50
CA ILE A 93 -1.14 12.77 7.20
C ILE A 93 -2.58 12.68 6.71
N TYR A 94 -2.91 11.59 6.03
CA TYR A 94 -4.26 11.31 5.57
C TYR A 94 -4.97 10.38 6.55
N TYR A 95 -6.30 10.41 6.56
CA TYR A 95 -7.09 9.43 7.29
C TYR A 95 -8.40 9.10 6.56
N LEU A 96 -8.78 7.82 6.64
CA LEU A 96 -10.02 7.26 6.12
C LEU A 96 -10.89 6.85 7.31
N ASN A 97 -12.08 7.45 7.45
CA ASN A 97 -13.01 7.10 8.50
C ASN A 97 -13.99 6.01 8.01
N LEU A 98 -14.06 4.91 8.77
CA LEU A 98 -14.74 3.67 8.43
C LEU A 98 -16.26 3.71 8.67
N THR A 99 -16.81 4.84 9.15
CA THR A 99 -18.27 5.03 9.28
C THR A 99 -18.96 5.30 7.93
N SER A 100 -18.20 5.55 6.86
CA SER A 100 -18.69 5.80 5.50
C SER A 100 -18.53 4.58 4.60
N SER A 101 -19.56 4.23 3.83
CA SER A 101 -19.46 3.25 2.74
C SER A 101 -18.80 3.86 1.50
N PHE A 102 -18.06 3.06 0.72
CA PHE A 102 -17.45 3.49 -0.54
C PHE A 102 -17.35 2.34 -1.55
N ASN A 103 -17.16 2.69 -2.83
CA ASN A 103 -16.81 1.73 -3.88
C ASN A 103 -15.30 1.82 -4.14
N THR A 104 -14.60 0.69 -4.27
CA THR A 104 -13.14 0.66 -4.46
C THR A 104 -12.68 1.39 -5.73
N LYS A 105 -13.56 1.47 -6.74
CA LYS A 105 -13.32 2.13 -8.04
C LYS A 105 -13.71 3.61 -8.06
N SER A 106 -14.09 4.20 -6.93
CA SER A 106 -14.26 5.65 -6.78
C SER A 106 -12.90 6.34 -6.59
N ASP A 107 -12.83 7.67 -6.72
CA ASP A 107 -11.57 8.37 -6.49
C ASP A 107 -11.24 8.37 -4.98
N PHE A 108 -10.13 7.72 -4.61
CA PHE A 108 -9.71 7.60 -3.22
C PHE A 108 -9.45 8.97 -2.58
N MET A 109 -9.14 10.00 -3.37
CA MET A 109 -8.99 11.38 -2.89
C MET A 109 -10.27 11.95 -2.25
N ASP A 110 -11.45 11.55 -2.73
CA ASP A 110 -12.74 12.02 -2.18
C ASP A 110 -13.10 11.34 -0.85
N LEU A 111 -12.43 10.23 -0.52
CA LEU A 111 -12.64 9.46 0.71
C LEU A 111 -11.66 9.86 1.84
N LEU A 112 -10.51 10.43 1.48
CA LEU A 112 -9.46 10.82 2.41
C LEU A 112 -9.66 12.23 2.98
N SER A 113 -9.76 12.30 4.30
CA SER A 113 -9.50 13.54 5.03
C SER A 113 -8.00 13.68 5.32
N ASN A 114 -7.55 14.88 5.70
CA ASN A 114 -6.15 15.14 6.05
C ASN A 114 -5.99 15.99 7.31
N MET A 115 -4.79 15.96 7.87
CA MET A 115 -4.37 16.74 9.03
C MET A 115 -2.88 17.12 8.93
N SER A 116 -2.53 18.31 9.41
CA SER A 116 -1.15 18.76 9.52
C SER A 116 -0.51 18.32 10.83
N VAL A 117 0.74 17.85 10.79
CA VAL A 117 1.59 17.77 11.99
C VAL A 117 1.98 19.19 12.41
N ALA A 118 1.99 19.46 13.72
CA ALA A 118 1.90 20.80 14.31
C ALA A 118 2.91 21.86 13.80
N GLY A 119 2.56 22.53 12.69
CA GLY A 119 3.39 23.54 12.02
C GLY A 119 2.66 24.82 11.57
N GLY A 120 1.38 24.98 11.95
CA GLY A 120 0.51 26.00 11.38
C GLY A 120 -0.21 25.47 10.14
N SER A 121 -0.22 26.22 9.04
CA SER A 121 -0.93 25.86 7.80
C SER A 121 -0.22 24.83 6.92
N ALA A 122 0.95 24.32 7.33
CA ALA A 122 1.76 23.32 6.64
C ALA A 122 2.19 22.22 7.63
N SER A 123 2.51 21.04 7.11
CA SER A 123 2.84 19.86 7.93
C SER A 123 4.35 19.75 8.11
N ILE A 124 4.86 19.82 9.34
CA ILE A 124 6.31 19.68 9.58
C ILE A 124 6.83 18.23 9.59
N ALA A 125 5.97 17.25 9.33
CA ALA A 125 6.38 15.85 9.25
C ALA A 125 7.16 15.59 7.94
N PRO A 126 8.32 14.93 7.97
CA PRO A 126 9.02 14.49 6.76
C PRO A 126 8.30 13.32 6.07
N ASN A 127 8.32 13.28 4.74
CA ASN A 127 7.87 12.13 3.97
C ASN A 127 8.92 11.00 4.00
N TYR A 128 8.63 9.97 4.80
CA TYR A 128 9.39 8.73 4.91
C TYR A 128 8.78 7.62 4.04
N VAL A 129 9.62 6.78 3.45
CA VAL A 129 9.21 5.62 2.64
C VAL A 129 9.77 4.35 3.28
N ASP A 130 8.97 3.28 3.34
CA ASP A 130 9.34 1.98 3.93
C ASP A 130 9.74 2.03 5.43
N GLY A 131 9.08 2.92 6.19
CA GLY A 131 9.10 2.89 7.66
C GLY A 131 7.92 2.08 8.22
N THR A 132 7.47 2.36 9.44
CA THR A 132 6.22 1.79 9.98
C THR A 132 5.47 2.77 10.90
N MET A 133 4.17 2.52 11.09
CA MET A 133 3.29 3.17 12.05
C MET A 133 2.87 2.15 13.11
N PHE A 134 3.50 2.16 14.29
CA PHE A 134 3.02 1.37 15.43
C PHE A 134 1.76 2.00 16.00
N ALA A 135 0.79 1.21 16.46
CA ALA A 135 -0.38 1.74 17.16
C ALA A 135 -0.85 0.82 18.29
N ASN A 136 -1.48 1.43 19.30
CA ASN A 136 -2.51 0.77 20.10
C ASN A 136 -3.89 1.36 19.73
N ASP A 137 -4.94 1.05 20.48
CA ASP A 137 -6.30 1.54 20.20
C ASP A 137 -6.52 3.06 20.40
N ASN A 138 -5.45 3.83 20.68
CA ASN A 138 -5.52 5.18 21.24
C ASN A 138 -4.47 6.15 20.69
N GLU A 139 -3.23 5.70 20.46
CA GLU A 139 -2.15 6.50 19.90
C GLU A 139 -1.24 5.70 18.95
N PHE A 140 -0.53 6.41 18.07
CA PHE A 140 0.41 5.82 17.13
C PHE A 140 1.77 6.52 17.10
N TYR A 141 2.80 5.79 16.66
CA TYR A 141 4.19 6.21 16.56
C TYR A 141 4.75 5.95 15.15
N LEU A 142 5.36 6.98 14.56
CA LEU A 142 6.00 6.93 13.24
C LEU A 142 7.50 6.63 13.38
N TYR A 143 7.95 5.50 12.82
CA TYR A 143 9.31 5.00 12.97
C TYR A 143 9.95 4.60 11.62
N GLY A 144 11.28 4.67 11.57
CA GLY A 144 12.11 4.23 10.44
C GLY A 144 11.80 4.89 9.09
N GLY A 145 12.34 4.28 8.03
CA GLY A 145 12.12 4.62 6.63
C GLY A 145 13.19 5.53 6.02
N MET A 146 13.27 5.51 4.69
CA MET A 146 14.14 6.36 3.90
C MET A 146 13.52 7.73 3.62
N LEU A 147 14.34 8.78 3.69
CA LEU A 147 13.98 10.11 3.19
C LEU A 147 14.40 10.31 1.73
N ARG A 148 13.78 11.29 1.06
CA ARG A 148 14.23 11.81 -0.24
C ARG A 148 15.21 12.95 -0.03
N ASN A 149 16.48 12.77 -0.40
CA ASN A 149 17.49 13.83 -0.30
C ASN A 149 17.27 14.90 -1.39
N THR A 150 17.15 16.15 -0.99
CA THR A 150 16.98 17.33 -1.86
C THR A 150 18.02 18.43 -1.66
N GLY A 151 18.90 18.30 -0.66
CA GLY A 151 19.89 19.34 -0.31
C GLY A 151 19.31 20.68 0.15
N SER A 152 18.00 20.77 0.41
CA SER A 152 17.28 22.02 0.74
C SER A 152 17.06 22.24 2.24
N SER A 153 17.25 21.21 3.06
CA SER A 153 16.92 21.17 4.48
C SER A 153 17.75 20.08 5.15
N ASP A 154 18.20 20.31 6.38
CA ASP A 154 18.85 19.27 7.19
C ASP A 154 17.84 18.15 7.51
N PRO A 155 18.24 16.86 7.44
CA PRO A 155 17.37 15.76 7.81
C PRO A 155 17.15 15.75 9.34
N PRO A 156 15.98 15.26 9.83
CA PRO A 156 15.73 15.10 11.26
C PRO A 156 16.81 14.24 11.94
N PRO A 157 17.18 14.51 13.20
CA PRO A 157 18.18 13.73 13.92
C PRO A 157 17.92 12.22 13.93
N ALA A 158 19.01 11.46 14.10
CA ALA A 158 19.02 10.00 14.20
C ALA A 158 18.07 9.43 15.26
N ASN A 159 17.75 10.23 16.29
CA ASN A 159 16.93 9.83 17.42
C ASN A 159 15.55 10.51 17.46
N GLN A 160 15.12 11.26 16.43
CA GLN A 160 13.80 11.90 16.42
C GLN A 160 12.71 10.95 15.89
N VAL A 161 11.58 10.88 16.59
CA VAL A 161 10.33 10.24 16.14
C VAL A 161 9.12 11.18 16.36
N LEU A 162 7.99 10.83 15.76
CA LEU A 162 6.71 11.54 15.93
C LEU A 162 5.65 10.58 16.45
N SER A 163 4.77 11.08 17.32
CA SER A 163 3.61 10.35 17.84
C SER A 163 2.34 11.18 17.75
N TYR A 164 1.19 10.51 17.75
CA TYR A 164 -0.13 11.16 17.79
C TYR A 164 -1.10 10.38 18.67
N ALA A 165 -1.60 11.03 19.71
CA ALA A 165 -2.68 10.49 20.55
C ALA A 165 -4.05 10.88 19.97
N ALA A 166 -4.76 9.91 19.39
CA ALA A 166 -6.12 10.08 18.88
C ALA A 166 -7.17 10.03 20.01
N HIS A 167 -6.90 9.26 21.08
CA HIS A 167 -7.80 9.06 22.21
C HIS A 167 -7.05 9.03 23.55
N GLN A 168 -7.68 9.52 24.62
CA GLN A 168 -7.10 9.46 25.96
C GLN A 168 -7.26 8.08 26.60
N TYR A 169 -6.19 7.57 27.20
CA TYR A 169 -6.18 6.38 28.06
C TYR A 169 -5.29 6.59 29.30
N GLY A 170 -5.29 5.62 30.21
CA GLY A 170 -4.64 5.73 31.52
C GLY A 170 -5.34 6.75 32.44
N THR A 171 -4.56 7.52 33.19
CA THR A 171 -5.09 8.54 34.12
C THR A 171 -5.81 9.66 33.37
N TYR A 172 -7.13 9.76 33.56
CA TYR A 172 -7.98 10.78 32.93
C TYR A 172 -7.52 12.21 33.27
N ARG A 173 -7.31 13.03 32.21
CA ARG A 173 -7.00 14.46 32.28
C ARG A 173 -8.15 15.22 31.63
N SER A 174 -8.72 16.19 32.32
CA SER A 174 -9.91 16.95 31.86
C SER A 174 -9.62 17.99 30.79
N SER A 175 -8.34 18.36 30.60
CA SER A 175 -7.87 19.31 29.59
C SER A 175 -7.13 18.64 28.43
N TRP A 176 -7.26 17.32 28.28
CA TRP A 176 -6.67 16.59 27.15
C TRP A 176 -7.50 16.79 25.87
N ALA A 177 -6.80 16.88 24.75
CA ALA A 177 -7.34 16.85 23.40
C ALA A 177 -6.34 16.09 22.50
N PRO A 178 -6.77 15.54 21.35
CA PRO A 178 -5.85 14.83 20.46
C PRO A 178 -4.68 15.70 20.03
N ASN A 179 -3.46 15.19 20.11
CA ASN A 179 -2.25 15.99 19.87
C ASN A 179 -1.09 15.18 19.29
N TRP A 180 -0.30 15.85 18.45
CA TRP A 180 1.02 15.38 18.04
C TRP A 180 2.06 15.64 19.12
N GLN A 181 3.05 14.77 19.23
CA GLN A 181 4.29 15.03 19.98
C GLN A 181 5.52 14.66 19.14
N GLN A 182 6.63 15.30 19.49
CA GLN A 182 7.96 14.97 18.97
C GLN A 182 8.76 14.38 20.11
N GLU A 183 9.17 13.12 19.95
CA GLU A 183 9.84 12.34 20.98
C GLU A 183 11.25 11.94 20.54
N TYR A 184 12.08 11.56 21.52
CA TYR A 184 13.48 11.26 21.33
C TYR A 184 13.81 9.84 21.78
N LEU A 185 14.30 9.05 20.83
CA LEU A 185 14.80 7.68 21.02
C LEU A 185 16.01 7.66 21.98
N PRO A 186 16.17 6.60 22.80
CA PRO A 186 17.34 6.42 23.65
C PRO A 186 18.61 6.12 22.83
N PRO A 187 19.82 6.29 23.38
CA PRO A 187 21.07 6.27 22.61
C PRO A 187 21.40 4.96 21.86
N ASN A 188 20.72 3.85 22.16
CA ASN A 188 20.87 2.55 21.52
C ASN A 188 19.80 2.29 20.42
N VAL A 189 18.90 3.23 20.14
CA VAL A 189 17.84 3.11 19.13
C VAL A 189 17.96 4.29 18.15
N THR A 190 17.94 3.99 16.85
CA THR A 190 18.05 4.98 15.78
C THR A 190 16.91 4.84 14.79
N ARG A 191 16.47 5.93 14.16
CA ARG A 191 15.55 5.92 13.01
C ARG A 191 16.23 5.52 11.69
N TYR A 192 17.56 5.33 11.68
CA TYR A 192 18.33 4.90 10.51
C TYR A 192 18.20 3.40 10.28
N ILE A 193 16.95 2.98 10.03
CA ILE A 193 16.55 1.63 9.66
C ILE A 193 15.30 1.75 8.76
N THR A 194 15.19 0.89 7.76
CA THR A 194 14.14 0.94 6.72
C THR A 194 13.80 -0.47 6.27
N ASN A 195 12.65 -0.68 5.63
CA ASN A 195 12.30 -1.96 5.01
C ASN A 195 12.30 -3.16 6.00
N GLY A 196 12.04 -2.93 7.29
CA GLY A 196 11.85 -3.98 8.29
C GLY A 196 10.40 -4.40 8.43
N ALA A 197 10.19 -5.59 8.98
CA ALA A 197 8.88 -6.16 9.23
C ALA A 197 8.31 -5.60 10.53
N ALA A 198 7.04 -5.18 10.57
CA ALA A 198 6.50 -4.49 11.74
C ALA A 198 5.18 -5.11 12.24
N ALA A 199 5.04 -5.20 13.57
CA ALA A 199 3.82 -5.67 14.23
C ALA A 199 3.35 -4.68 15.30
N SER A 200 2.04 -4.58 15.47
CA SER A 200 1.40 -3.95 16.63
C SER A 200 0.64 -5.00 17.44
N ALA A 201 0.72 -4.92 18.76
CA ALA A 201 0.04 -5.78 19.72
C ALA A 201 -0.78 -4.91 20.70
N PRO A 202 -1.95 -4.39 20.30
CA PRO A 202 -2.69 -3.41 21.09
C PRO A 202 -3.05 -3.89 22.51
N SER A 203 -3.38 -5.18 22.66
CA SER A 203 -3.67 -5.82 23.96
C SER A 203 -2.48 -5.87 24.91
N GLU A 204 -1.25 -5.74 24.40
CA GLU A 204 -0.02 -5.61 25.18
C GLU A 204 0.49 -4.17 25.27
N ASN A 205 -0.07 -3.25 24.47
CA ASN A 205 0.47 -1.93 24.17
C ASN A 205 1.91 -1.98 23.59
N LEU A 206 2.26 -3.04 22.87
CA LEU A 206 3.60 -3.20 22.28
C LEU A 206 3.60 -3.01 20.76
N GLY A 207 4.66 -2.41 20.24
CA GLY A 207 5.02 -2.36 18.82
C GLY A 207 6.40 -2.98 18.59
N PHE A 208 6.61 -3.66 17.47
CA PHE A 208 7.85 -4.41 17.19
C PHE A 208 8.36 -4.16 15.78
N TYR A 209 9.64 -3.80 15.63
CA TYR A 209 10.35 -3.73 14.35
C TYR A 209 11.36 -4.87 14.26
N PHE A 210 11.12 -5.82 13.35
CA PHE A 210 12.04 -6.92 13.07
C PHE A 210 12.89 -6.62 11.84
N SER A 211 14.20 -6.58 12.05
CA SER A 211 15.22 -6.55 11.00
C SER A 211 15.06 -5.40 10.01
N GLY A 212 15.02 -5.66 8.70
CA GLY A 212 15.08 -4.65 7.65
C GLY A 212 16.50 -4.34 7.20
N MET A 213 16.72 -3.12 6.72
CA MET A 213 17.93 -2.65 6.07
C MET A 213 18.46 -1.36 6.71
N ARG A 214 19.79 -1.22 6.70
CA ARG A 214 20.54 -0.12 7.32
C ARG A 214 21.82 0.20 6.57
N ALA A 215 22.41 1.36 6.84
CA ALA A 215 23.79 1.64 6.45
C ALA A 215 24.78 0.79 7.25
N VAL A 216 25.96 0.53 6.67
CA VAL A 216 27.04 -0.28 7.28
C VAL A 216 27.43 0.22 8.67
N ASP A 217 27.49 1.54 8.83
CA ASP A 217 27.89 2.30 10.01
C ASP A 217 26.70 2.74 10.90
N TRP A 218 25.47 2.35 10.57
CA TRP A 218 24.22 2.89 11.13
C TRP A 218 24.06 4.41 10.95
N GLY A 219 24.70 5.01 9.94
CA GLY A 219 24.56 6.42 9.58
C GLY A 219 23.30 6.75 8.76
N ASP A 220 23.12 8.04 8.43
CA ASP A 220 22.00 8.54 7.62
C ASP A 220 22.06 8.03 6.17
N PHE A 221 20.89 7.78 5.59
CA PHE A 221 20.73 7.28 4.23
C PHE A 221 19.43 7.77 3.59
N ASN A 222 19.37 7.73 2.27
CA ASN A 222 18.24 8.24 1.49
C ASN A 222 17.99 7.44 0.20
N LEU A 223 16.77 7.58 -0.32
CA LEU A 223 16.26 6.91 -1.53
C LEU A 223 17.16 7.07 -2.77
N ASN A 224 17.91 8.17 -2.86
CA ASN A 224 18.74 8.49 -4.01
C ASN A 224 20.10 7.79 -3.95
N GLN A 225 20.69 7.67 -2.75
CA GLN A 225 22.04 7.15 -2.53
C GLN A 225 22.09 5.66 -2.16
N ARG A 226 20.99 5.08 -1.69
CA ARG A 226 20.83 3.62 -1.46
C ARG A 226 21.90 2.98 -0.56
N GLN A 227 22.43 3.74 0.39
CA GLN A 227 23.47 3.28 1.33
C GLN A 227 22.95 2.23 2.33
N SER A 228 21.63 2.07 2.44
CA SER A 228 20.94 1.06 3.27
C SER A 228 21.11 -0.35 2.67
N ASN A 229 22.35 -0.84 2.66
CA ASN A 229 22.78 -2.02 1.93
C ASN A 229 23.17 -3.22 2.81
N GLN A 230 23.00 -3.14 4.13
CA GLN A 230 23.17 -4.25 5.06
C GLN A 230 21.82 -4.58 5.69
N THR A 231 21.54 -5.86 5.92
CA THR A 231 20.41 -6.24 6.77
C THR A 231 20.67 -5.84 8.22
N ALA A 232 19.61 -5.50 8.95
CA ALA A 232 19.69 -5.08 10.34
C ALA A 232 19.42 -6.27 11.27
N ASP A 233 20.31 -6.49 12.23
CA ASP A 233 20.36 -7.63 13.14
C ASP A 233 19.66 -7.33 14.50
N THR A 234 18.51 -6.67 14.43
CA THR A 234 17.78 -6.11 15.59
C THR A 234 16.30 -6.48 15.62
N LEU A 235 15.77 -6.63 16.83
CA LEU A 235 14.37 -6.41 17.18
C LEU A 235 14.29 -5.10 18.00
N ILE A 236 13.69 -4.04 17.43
CA ILE A 236 13.30 -2.86 18.21
C ILE A 236 11.93 -3.13 18.80
N THR A 237 11.74 -2.85 20.10
CA THR A 237 10.43 -2.90 20.75
C THR A 237 10.05 -1.52 21.26
N LEU A 238 8.79 -1.13 21.06
CA LEU A 238 8.14 0.06 21.61
C LEU A 238 7.07 -0.38 22.62
N ASP A 239 7.08 0.19 23.81
CA ASP A 239 6.05 0.07 24.85
C ASP A 239 5.26 1.39 24.93
N MET A 240 3.96 1.31 24.65
CA MET A 240 2.96 2.39 24.66
C MET A 240 2.03 2.31 25.88
N SER A 241 2.40 1.59 26.94
CA SER A 241 1.56 1.44 28.15
C SER A 241 1.29 2.78 28.87
N VAL A 242 2.15 3.79 28.65
CA VAL A 242 1.97 5.16 29.12
C VAL A 242 1.76 6.09 27.93
N MET A 243 0.54 6.64 27.82
CA MET A 243 0.14 7.56 26.76
C MET A 243 1.13 8.71 26.53
N SER A 244 1.75 8.68 25.35
CA SER A 244 2.70 9.61 24.79
C SER A 244 3.98 9.78 25.62
N ASP A 245 4.51 8.65 26.09
CA ASP A 245 5.78 8.54 26.82
C ASP A 245 6.50 7.22 26.43
N GLY A 246 6.48 6.89 25.14
CA GLY A 246 6.84 5.58 24.58
C GLY A 246 8.25 5.11 24.93
N LYS A 247 8.38 3.87 25.43
CA LYS A 247 9.67 3.30 25.85
C LYS A 247 10.22 2.37 24.78
N TRP A 248 11.48 2.58 24.39
CA TRP A 248 12.11 1.88 23.28
C TRP A 248 13.25 0.96 23.76
N THR A 249 13.25 -0.30 23.33
CA THR A 249 14.41 -1.21 23.45
C THR A 249 14.93 -1.61 22.07
N ASN A 250 16.18 -2.04 22.01
CA ASN A 250 16.81 -2.65 20.83
C ASN A 250 17.54 -3.89 21.33
N ASP A 251 17.07 -5.04 20.92
CA ASP A 251 17.56 -6.36 21.30
C ASP A 251 18.18 -7.03 20.05
N THR A 252 19.43 -7.47 20.12
CA THR A 252 20.12 -8.09 18.98
C THR A 252 19.54 -9.47 18.66
N LEU A 253 19.31 -9.75 17.38
CA LEU A 253 18.81 -11.06 16.94
C LEU A 253 19.84 -12.17 17.21
N PRO A 254 19.43 -13.35 17.71
CA PRO A 254 20.31 -14.51 17.80
C PRO A 254 20.84 -14.90 16.41
N SER A 255 22.10 -15.34 16.31
CA SER A 255 22.77 -15.60 15.03
C SER A 255 22.16 -16.71 14.16
N TYR A 256 21.21 -17.49 14.69
CA TYR A 256 20.43 -18.49 13.95
C TYR A 256 19.08 -17.93 13.41
N ILE A 257 18.73 -16.68 13.73
CA ILE A 257 17.55 -15.98 13.19
C ILE A 257 18.02 -15.07 12.06
N PRO A 258 17.72 -15.39 10.78
CA PRO A 258 18.26 -14.63 9.66
C PRO A 258 17.60 -13.25 9.55
N ALA A 259 18.45 -12.22 9.55
CA ALA A 259 18.09 -10.84 9.24
C ALA A 259 17.76 -10.70 7.74
N ARG A 260 16.70 -9.94 7.41
CA ARG A 260 16.10 -9.87 6.07
C ARG A 260 15.32 -8.57 5.87
N SER A 261 15.07 -8.22 4.61
CA SER A 261 14.33 -7.03 4.18
C SER A 261 12.89 -7.35 3.77
N ASN A 262 11.97 -6.40 3.99
CA ASN A 262 10.59 -6.37 3.51
C ASN A 262 9.88 -7.74 3.69
N ALA A 263 10.02 -8.30 4.89
CA ALA A 263 9.23 -9.42 5.42
C ALA A 263 7.99 -8.90 6.15
N GLU A 264 7.05 -9.79 6.46
CA GLU A 264 5.90 -9.47 7.33
C GLU A 264 6.13 -9.98 8.76
N LEU A 265 5.58 -9.27 9.74
CA LEU A 265 5.66 -9.63 11.17
C LEU A 265 4.26 -9.60 11.78
N VAL A 266 3.75 -10.75 12.23
CA VAL A 266 2.38 -10.87 12.73
C VAL A 266 2.36 -11.26 14.20
N TRP A 267 1.73 -10.44 15.04
CA TRP A 267 1.44 -10.80 16.43
C TRP A 267 0.21 -11.73 16.48
N VAL A 268 0.36 -12.88 17.13
CA VAL A 268 -0.67 -13.91 17.28
C VAL A 268 -1.00 -14.10 18.76
N PRO A 269 -2.27 -13.96 19.18
CA PRO A 269 -2.69 -14.11 20.58
C PRO A 269 -2.79 -15.59 20.96
N VAL A 270 -1.64 -16.15 21.34
CA VAL A 270 -1.41 -17.43 22.05
C VAL A 270 -0.42 -17.17 23.20
N SER A 271 -0.06 -18.16 24.02
CA SER A 271 0.86 -17.96 25.17
C SER A 271 0.35 -16.88 26.15
N GLU A 272 1.22 -16.38 27.03
CA GLU A 272 0.84 -15.36 28.04
C GLU A 272 0.65 -13.97 27.43
N SER A 273 1.51 -13.61 26.47
CA SER A 273 1.64 -12.25 25.90
C SER A 273 1.71 -12.22 24.35
N GLY A 274 1.29 -13.31 23.71
CA GLY A 274 1.37 -13.51 22.27
C GLY A 274 2.73 -13.99 21.76
N VAL A 275 2.77 -14.37 20.49
CA VAL A 275 3.99 -14.62 19.73
C VAL A 275 4.04 -13.73 18.50
N LEU A 276 5.24 -13.37 18.04
CA LEU A 276 5.44 -12.76 16.73
C LEU A 276 5.86 -13.84 15.74
N VAL A 277 5.35 -13.79 14.51
CA VAL A 277 5.75 -14.68 13.41
C VAL A 277 6.29 -13.83 12.27
N ALA A 278 7.59 -13.95 11.99
CA ALA A 278 8.26 -13.30 10.86
C ALA A 278 8.24 -14.22 9.63
N ILE A 279 7.66 -13.71 8.54
CA ILE A 279 7.30 -14.46 7.33
C ILE A 279 7.97 -13.83 6.10
N GLY A 280 8.56 -14.64 5.24
CA GLY A 280 9.05 -14.20 3.93
C GLY A 280 10.13 -13.11 4.01
N GLY A 281 10.07 -12.16 3.07
CA GLY A 281 11.11 -11.18 2.82
C GLY A 281 12.28 -11.77 2.03
N VAL A 282 13.33 -10.98 1.84
CA VAL A 282 14.53 -11.39 1.09
C VAL A 282 15.82 -10.92 1.76
N VAL A 283 16.91 -11.64 1.50
CA VAL A 283 18.26 -11.05 1.58
C VAL A 283 18.60 -10.37 0.25
N GLU A 284 19.50 -9.39 0.28
CA GLU A 284 20.03 -8.71 -0.92
C GLU A 284 18.96 -8.16 -1.90
N PRO A 285 17.89 -7.47 -1.43
CA PRO A 285 16.81 -6.99 -2.29
C PRO A 285 17.31 -6.09 -3.43
N ILE A 286 16.87 -6.40 -4.65
CA ILE A 286 17.32 -5.77 -5.89
C ILE A 286 17.14 -4.23 -5.92
N GLN A 287 16.19 -3.69 -5.15
CA GLN A 287 15.89 -2.25 -5.08
C GLN A 287 17.13 -1.38 -4.80
N PHE A 288 18.05 -1.83 -3.94
CA PHE A 288 19.29 -1.10 -3.66
C PHE A 288 20.33 -1.31 -4.77
N PHE A 289 20.38 -2.50 -5.38
CA PHE A 289 21.52 -3.00 -6.16
C PHE A 289 21.31 -3.09 -7.68
N ARG A 290 20.12 -2.74 -8.19
CA ARG A 290 19.75 -2.76 -9.62
C ARG A 290 20.65 -1.95 -10.58
N ASN A 291 21.62 -1.19 -10.07
CA ASN A 291 22.58 -0.42 -10.86
C ASN A 291 23.99 -1.05 -10.88
N ASP A 292 24.25 -2.08 -10.06
CA ASP A 292 25.59 -2.56 -9.75
C ASP A 292 25.98 -3.72 -10.67
N LYS A 293 27.19 -3.65 -11.26
CA LYS A 293 27.73 -4.69 -12.16
C LYS A 293 28.07 -6.01 -11.48
N GLU A 294 28.03 -6.01 -10.14
CA GLU A 294 28.32 -7.13 -9.26
C GLU A 294 27.03 -7.72 -8.65
N ASN A 295 25.85 -7.29 -9.13
CA ASN A 295 24.57 -7.77 -8.63
C ASN A 295 24.38 -9.30 -8.76
N SER A 296 24.96 -9.94 -9.78
CA SER A 296 24.72 -11.36 -10.09
C SER A 296 25.03 -12.31 -8.93
N SER A 297 26.15 -12.14 -8.22
CA SER A 297 26.50 -13.00 -7.07
C SER A 297 25.49 -12.85 -5.92
N ARG A 298 24.95 -11.64 -5.74
CA ARG A 298 24.02 -11.29 -4.64
C ARG A 298 22.58 -11.66 -4.99
N THR A 299 22.22 -11.60 -6.27
CA THR A 299 21.00 -12.20 -6.83
C THR A 299 21.00 -13.73 -6.70
N GLU A 300 22.10 -14.42 -6.98
CA GLU A 300 22.19 -15.88 -6.74
C GLU A 300 22.16 -16.24 -5.25
N GLU A 301 22.77 -15.44 -4.38
CA GLU A 301 22.67 -15.63 -2.92
C GLU A 301 21.23 -15.42 -2.41
N SER A 302 20.51 -14.41 -2.93
CA SER A 302 19.10 -14.20 -2.60
C SER A 302 18.21 -15.35 -3.08
N LYS A 303 18.41 -15.86 -4.30
CA LYS A 303 17.74 -17.08 -4.80
C LYS A 303 18.01 -18.31 -3.92
N ARG A 304 19.17 -18.39 -3.29
CA ARG A 304 19.60 -19.51 -2.44
C ARG A 304 19.04 -19.44 -1.02
N ILE A 305 18.88 -18.23 -0.46
CA ILE A 305 18.46 -18.02 0.93
C ILE A 305 16.97 -17.66 1.03
N SER A 306 16.51 -16.67 0.28
CA SER A 306 15.21 -16.02 0.50
C SER A 306 13.98 -16.96 0.43
N PRO A 307 13.93 -18.01 -0.43
CA PRO A 307 12.82 -18.98 -0.40
C PRO A 307 12.63 -19.67 0.96
N THR A 308 13.73 -19.90 1.69
CA THR A 308 13.68 -20.58 2.99
C THR A 308 12.88 -19.83 4.05
N PHE A 309 12.62 -18.53 3.86
CA PHE A 309 11.82 -17.70 4.77
C PHE A 309 10.30 -17.93 4.65
N MET A 310 9.85 -18.68 3.64
CA MET A 310 8.48 -19.23 3.55
C MET A 310 8.41 -20.68 4.03
N GLU A 311 9.48 -21.45 3.80
CA GLU A 311 9.64 -22.84 4.25
C GLU A 311 9.87 -22.96 5.76
N THR A 312 10.48 -21.95 6.39
CA THR A 312 10.76 -21.88 7.82
C THR A 312 10.55 -20.47 8.33
N VAL A 313 9.51 -20.28 9.15
CA VAL A 313 9.20 -18.99 9.78
C VAL A 313 9.99 -18.81 11.08
N SER A 314 10.30 -17.57 11.43
CA SER A 314 10.94 -17.25 12.72
C SER A 314 9.86 -16.81 13.71
N VAL A 315 9.79 -17.47 14.86
CA VAL A 315 8.75 -17.24 15.88
C VAL A 315 9.40 -16.69 17.15
N PHE A 316 8.86 -15.62 17.72
CA PHE A 316 9.32 -15.00 18.96
C PHE A 316 8.21 -15.05 20.01
N ASP A 317 8.44 -15.73 21.15
CA ASP A 317 7.53 -15.64 22.29
C ASP A 317 7.81 -14.35 23.07
N VAL A 318 6.80 -13.48 23.17
CA VAL A 318 6.94 -12.12 23.69
C VAL A 318 7.29 -12.12 25.19
N GLU A 319 6.76 -13.10 25.94
CA GLU A 319 6.93 -13.20 27.39
C GLU A 319 8.34 -13.67 27.77
N SER A 320 8.79 -14.80 27.21
CA SER A 320 10.13 -15.36 27.47
C SER A 320 11.24 -14.68 26.66
N LYS A 321 10.90 -13.76 25.75
CA LYS A 321 11.78 -13.12 24.78
C LYS A 321 12.67 -14.10 24.00
N THR A 322 12.15 -15.30 23.74
CA THR A 322 12.90 -16.38 23.10
C THR A 322 12.49 -16.54 21.64
N TRP A 323 13.49 -16.59 20.76
CA TRP A 323 13.32 -16.87 19.34
C TRP A 323 13.39 -18.37 19.05
N TYR A 324 12.63 -18.78 18.04
CA TYR A 324 12.55 -20.12 17.50
C TYR A 324 12.50 -20.06 15.97
N LEU A 325 12.81 -21.17 15.32
CA LEU A 325 12.49 -21.43 13.92
C LEU A 325 11.44 -22.55 13.89
N GLN A 326 10.47 -22.47 12.98
CA GLN A 326 9.49 -23.54 12.77
C GLN A 326 9.23 -23.76 11.28
N ASN A 327 9.38 -25.01 10.85
CA ASN A 327 9.18 -25.43 9.47
C ASN A 327 7.69 -25.40 9.11
N THR A 328 7.38 -25.00 7.89
CA THR A 328 6.02 -24.97 7.33
C THR A 328 5.76 -26.16 6.40
N THR A 329 4.49 -26.40 6.04
CA THR A 329 4.09 -27.44 5.08
C THR A 329 2.95 -26.95 4.17
N GLY A 330 2.63 -27.68 3.10
CA GLY A 330 1.46 -27.40 2.26
C GLY A 330 1.80 -26.60 1.01
N ASP A 331 0.95 -25.66 0.64
CA ASP A 331 1.09 -24.84 -0.57
C ASP A 331 2.06 -23.67 -0.31
N ILE A 332 3.33 -23.98 0.00
CA ILE A 332 4.33 -22.97 0.40
C ILE A 332 4.48 -21.89 -0.70
N PRO A 333 4.39 -20.58 -0.36
CA PRO A 333 4.63 -19.51 -1.32
C PRO A 333 6.05 -19.54 -1.90
N PRO A 334 6.28 -18.97 -3.11
CA PRO A 334 7.62 -18.65 -3.57
C PRO A 334 8.27 -17.59 -2.66
N GLN A 335 9.55 -17.25 -2.88
CA GLN A 335 10.11 -16.06 -2.23
C GLN A 335 9.28 -14.84 -2.61
N LEU A 336 8.81 -14.10 -1.60
CA LEU A 336 8.06 -12.87 -1.75
C LEU A 336 8.57 -11.84 -0.76
N THR A 337 8.52 -10.59 -1.17
CA THR A 337 8.86 -9.40 -0.39
C THR A 337 7.95 -8.24 -0.79
N GLU A 338 7.74 -7.26 0.08
CA GLU A 338 6.77 -6.18 -0.12
C GLU A 338 5.31 -6.67 -0.33
N PHE A 339 4.97 -7.82 0.25
CA PHE A 339 3.59 -8.27 0.47
C PHE A 339 3.11 -7.76 1.83
N CYS A 340 1.80 -7.74 2.08
CA CYS A 340 1.24 -7.42 3.40
C CYS A 340 0.35 -8.55 3.95
N SER A 341 0.01 -8.47 5.24
CA SER A 341 -0.68 -9.54 5.96
C SER A 341 -1.77 -9.09 6.95
N VAL A 342 -2.68 -10.01 7.28
CA VAL A 342 -3.62 -9.87 8.42
C VAL A 342 -3.84 -11.20 9.15
N LEU A 343 -4.25 -11.13 10.41
CA LEU A 343 -4.60 -12.29 11.22
C LEU A 343 -6.12 -12.51 11.34
N ALA A 344 -6.55 -13.77 11.26
CA ALA A 344 -7.90 -14.18 11.63
C ALA A 344 -7.92 -15.46 12.47
N SER A 345 -8.16 -15.30 13.77
CA SER A 345 -8.39 -16.39 14.73
C SER A 345 -9.79 -16.99 14.56
N ALA A 346 -9.90 -18.32 14.61
CA ALA A 346 -11.19 -19.02 14.69
C ALA A 346 -11.98 -18.60 15.96
N PRO A 347 -13.32 -18.60 15.95
CA PRO A 347 -14.15 -18.19 17.08
C PRO A 347 -13.88 -18.90 18.42
N ASP A 348 -13.29 -20.09 18.42
CA ASP A 348 -12.92 -20.89 19.60
C ASP A 348 -11.42 -20.85 19.97
N GLY A 349 -10.61 -20.16 19.15
CA GLY A 349 -9.15 -20.15 19.25
C GLY A 349 -8.47 -21.49 18.92
N SER A 350 -9.10 -22.37 18.14
CA SER A 350 -8.48 -23.64 17.70
C SER A 350 -7.51 -23.47 16.51
N SER A 351 -7.65 -22.39 15.73
CA SER A 351 -6.70 -22.01 14.69
C SER A 351 -6.56 -20.50 14.54
N HIS A 352 -5.39 -20.08 14.08
CA HIS A 352 -4.98 -18.72 13.83
C HIS A 352 -4.48 -18.64 12.39
N ASN A 353 -5.18 -17.89 11.54
CA ASN A 353 -4.97 -17.92 10.09
C ASN A 353 -4.34 -16.60 9.67
N ILE A 354 -3.06 -16.62 9.30
CA ILE A 354 -2.36 -15.45 8.77
C ILE A 354 -2.56 -15.43 7.25
N TYR A 355 -3.25 -14.42 6.75
CA TYR A 355 -3.42 -14.16 5.33
C TYR A 355 -2.26 -13.30 4.87
N ILE A 356 -1.66 -13.61 3.71
CA ILE A 356 -0.69 -12.74 3.02
C ILE A 356 -1.17 -12.46 1.60
N TYR A 357 -0.94 -11.26 1.08
CA TYR A 357 -1.33 -10.84 -0.26
C TYR A 357 -0.21 -10.08 -0.98
N GLY A 358 -0.03 -10.37 -2.27
CA GLY A 358 0.80 -9.60 -3.18
C GLY A 358 2.31 -9.79 -3.01
N GLY A 359 3.07 -8.73 -3.21
CA GLY A 359 4.54 -8.70 -3.16
C GLY A 359 5.22 -9.20 -4.44
N TYR A 360 6.55 -9.10 -4.52
CA TYR A 360 7.35 -9.56 -5.66
C TYR A 360 8.56 -10.39 -5.19
N ASP A 361 9.35 -10.95 -6.12
CA ASP A 361 10.42 -11.89 -5.77
C ASP A 361 11.67 -11.26 -5.11
N GLY A 362 11.84 -9.94 -5.20
CA GLY A 362 13.02 -9.22 -4.72
C GLY A 362 14.28 -9.39 -5.59
N LEU A 363 14.17 -10.05 -6.75
CA LEU A 363 15.26 -10.38 -7.67
C LEU A 363 15.24 -9.54 -8.96
N ASP A 364 14.05 -9.30 -9.52
CA ASP A 364 13.86 -8.36 -10.65
C ASP A 364 12.90 -7.24 -10.26
N TYR A 365 13.42 -6.01 -10.28
CA TYR A 365 12.68 -4.79 -9.95
C TYR A 365 11.55 -4.48 -10.94
N ASN A 366 11.51 -5.14 -12.10
CA ASN A 366 10.55 -4.90 -13.18
C ASN A 366 9.67 -6.14 -13.48
N ALA A 367 9.74 -7.17 -12.63
CA ALA A 367 8.81 -8.29 -12.70
C ALA A 367 7.40 -7.83 -12.30
N ASN A 368 6.36 -8.55 -12.77
CA ASN A 368 5.02 -8.38 -12.21
C ASN A 368 5.05 -8.82 -10.75
N PRO A 369 4.50 -8.03 -9.81
CA PRO A 369 4.14 -8.54 -8.50
C PRO A 369 3.15 -9.71 -8.60
N SER A 370 2.98 -10.41 -7.48
CA SER A 370 1.92 -11.38 -7.23
C SER A 370 0.57 -10.71 -7.01
N ASP A 371 -0.50 -11.41 -7.37
CA ASP A 371 -1.89 -11.11 -6.97
C ASP A 371 -2.51 -12.31 -6.21
N ASP A 372 -1.68 -13.27 -5.82
CA ASP A 372 -2.12 -14.44 -5.06
C ASP A 372 -2.34 -14.09 -3.58
N VAL A 373 -3.31 -14.75 -2.96
CA VAL A 373 -3.50 -14.75 -1.50
C VAL A 373 -3.15 -16.14 -0.96
N TYR A 374 -2.31 -16.19 0.06
CA TYR A 374 -1.94 -17.42 0.77
C TYR A 374 -2.33 -17.31 2.25
N ILE A 375 -2.65 -18.45 2.88
CA ILE A 375 -2.98 -18.54 4.31
C ILE A 375 -2.00 -19.47 5.01
N LEU A 376 -1.32 -18.99 6.05
CA LEU A 376 -0.59 -19.83 7.01
C LEU A 376 -1.49 -20.09 8.22
N SER A 377 -1.96 -21.34 8.35
CA SER A 377 -2.70 -21.80 9.53
C SER A 377 -1.74 -22.24 10.64
N ILE A 378 -1.88 -21.60 11.80
CA ILE A 378 -1.18 -21.85 13.07
C ILE A 378 -2.22 -22.43 14.06
N PRO A 379 -1.86 -23.37 14.95
CA PRO A 379 -0.54 -23.97 15.20
C PRO A 379 -0.10 -25.07 14.22
N SER A 380 -0.87 -25.36 13.16
CA SER A 380 -0.50 -26.39 12.16
C SER A 380 0.74 -26.09 11.29
N PHE A 381 1.22 -24.83 11.30
CA PHE A 381 2.21 -24.26 10.37
C PHE A 381 2.01 -24.73 8.92
N ARG A 382 0.77 -24.64 8.43
CA ARG A 382 0.38 -25.13 7.12
C ARG A 382 -0.08 -24.00 6.20
N TRP A 383 0.62 -23.86 5.08
CA TRP A 383 0.25 -23.00 3.97
C TRP A 383 -0.86 -23.60 3.11
N VAL A 384 -1.79 -22.74 2.70
CA VAL A 384 -2.91 -23.03 1.79
C VAL A 384 -2.99 -21.88 0.79
N LYS A 385 -2.97 -22.16 -0.51
CA LYS A 385 -3.18 -21.10 -1.52
C LYS A 385 -4.66 -20.77 -1.62
N ALA A 386 -5.05 -19.59 -1.14
CA ALA A 386 -6.44 -19.18 -0.93
C ALA A 386 -7.08 -18.54 -2.17
N TYR A 387 -6.31 -17.75 -2.91
CA TYR A 387 -6.72 -17.08 -4.13
C TYR A 387 -5.63 -17.25 -5.20
N THR A 388 -6.03 -17.38 -6.46
CA THR A 388 -5.10 -17.28 -7.61
C THR A 388 -5.46 -16.03 -8.38
N GLY A 389 -4.52 -15.09 -8.45
CA GLY A 389 -4.78 -13.75 -8.94
C GLY A 389 -4.57 -13.57 -10.44
N THR A 390 -4.60 -12.30 -10.87
CA THR A 390 -4.32 -11.86 -12.23
C THR A 390 -3.12 -10.91 -12.26
N ASN A 391 -2.36 -10.93 -13.36
CA ASN A 391 -1.20 -10.04 -13.48
C ASN A 391 -1.56 -8.55 -13.43
N THR A 392 -2.78 -8.13 -13.77
CA THR A 392 -3.16 -6.71 -13.85
C THR A 392 -3.59 -6.10 -12.52
N HIS A 393 -4.06 -6.91 -11.58
CA HIS A 393 -4.47 -6.50 -10.23
C HIS A 393 -3.32 -6.56 -9.20
N SER A 394 -2.16 -7.09 -9.62
CA SER A 394 -1.01 -7.39 -8.77
C SER A 394 -0.27 -6.17 -8.25
N ARG A 395 0.20 -6.24 -6.99
CA ARG A 395 0.83 -5.11 -6.31
C ARG A 395 1.90 -5.50 -5.27
N SER A 396 2.91 -4.64 -5.10
CA SER A 396 3.89 -4.68 -4.00
C SER A 396 3.96 -3.34 -3.26
N GLY A 397 4.40 -3.35 -2.00
CA GLY A 397 4.67 -2.15 -1.21
C GLY A 397 3.38 -1.45 -0.76
N HIS A 398 2.40 -2.26 -0.37
CA HIS A 398 1.04 -1.91 0.05
C HIS A 398 0.85 -2.36 1.49
N GLU A 399 -0.16 -1.80 2.16
CA GLU A 399 -0.50 -2.09 3.56
C GLU A 399 -1.82 -2.85 3.65
N CYS A 400 -1.93 -3.79 4.60
CA CYS A 400 -3.08 -4.64 4.82
C CYS A 400 -3.73 -4.32 6.17
N ILE A 401 -4.99 -3.89 6.19
CA ILE A 401 -5.71 -3.52 7.42
C ILE A 401 -6.99 -4.33 7.56
N LYS A 402 -7.10 -5.03 8.68
CA LYS A 402 -8.30 -5.79 9.04
C LYS A 402 -9.34 -4.90 9.73
N VAL A 403 -10.29 -4.38 8.93
CA VAL A 403 -11.36 -3.49 9.42
C VAL A 403 -12.55 -4.22 10.02
N TYR A 404 -12.80 -5.46 9.60
CA TYR A 404 -13.85 -6.32 10.15
C TYR A 404 -13.33 -7.75 10.31
N PRO A 405 -14.01 -8.63 11.08
CA PRO A 405 -13.59 -10.01 11.24
C PRO A 405 -13.39 -10.74 9.90
N ASP A 406 -14.21 -10.40 8.90
CA ASP A 406 -14.24 -10.98 7.57
C ASP A 406 -13.72 -10.07 6.43
N GLN A 407 -13.22 -8.86 6.69
CA GLN A 407 -12.71 -7.94 5.64
C GLN A 407 -11.30 -7.44 5.92
N MET A 408 -10.47 -7.54 4.89
CA MET A 408 -9.14 -6.93 4.78
C MET A 408 -9.18 -5.83 3.72
N LEU A 409 -9.01 -4.58 4.13
CA LEU A 409 -8.71 -3.50 3.18
C LEU A 409 -7.22 -3.52 2.88
N VAL A 410 -6.90 -3.45 1.59
CA VAL A 410 -5.54 -3.30 1.08
C VAL A 410 -5.38 -1.89 0.54
N VAL A 411 -4.38 -1.16 1.01
CA VAL A 411 -4.16 0.26 0.69
C VAL A 411 -2.79 0.48 0.06
N GLY A 412 -2.76 1.25 -1.02
CA GLY A 412 -1.54 1.65 -1.74
C GLY A 412 -0.92 0.54 -2.60
N GLY A 413 0.40 0.57 -2.70
CA GLY A 413 1.20 -0.32 -3.54
C GLY A 413 1.63 0.27 -4.89
N GLN A 414 2.39 -0.54 -5.63
CA GLN A 414 2.88 -0.34 -7.00
C GLN A 414 2.61 -1.64 -7.78
N HIS A 415 2.20 -1.52 -9.05
CA HIS A 415 2.29 -2.63 -10.01
C HIS A 415 3.76 -2.76 -10.49
N VAL A 416 4.03 -3.24 -11.71
CA VAL A 416 5.39 -3.30 -12.31
C VAL A 416 6.19 -1.98 -12.15
N ASP A 417 5.54 -0.83 -12.32
CA ASP A 417 6.17 0.48 -12.12
C ASP A 417 5.14 1.58 -11.78
N SER A 418 5.63 2.82 -11.63
CA SER A 418 4.79 3.99 -11.35
C SER A 418 4.03 4.56 -12.56
N THR A 419 4.08 3.93 -13.72
CA THR A 419 3.36 4.35 -14.94
C THR A 419 2.14 3.50 -15.23
N HIS A 420 2.10 2.29 -14.68
CA HIS A 420 0.94 1.41 -14.66
C HIS A 420 0.18 1.61 -13.34
N CYS A 421 -0.99 2.26 -13.41
CA CYS A 421 -1.84 2.45 -12.24
C CYS A 421 -2.49 1.13 -11.80
N LEU A 422 -2.74 1.00 -10.49
CA LEU A 422 -3.31 -0.21 -9.90
C LEU A 422 -4.72 -0.50 -10.42
N GLU A 423 -4.96 -1.69 -10.96
CA GLU A 423 -6.33 -2.14 -11.24
C GLU A 423 -7.12 -2.27 -9.92
N GLY A 424 -8.42 -1.94 -9.98
CA GLY A 424 -9.26 -1.79 -8.79
C GLY A 424 -9.01 -0.50 -7.99
N GLY A 425 -7.93 0.23 -8.26
CA GLY A 425 -7.56 1.46 -7.57
C GLY A 425 -6.54 1.25 -6.44
N VAL A 426 -6.22 2.34 -5.75
CA VAL A 426 -5.29 2.36 -4.59
C VAL A 426 -5.91 1.81 -3.30
N ILE A 427 -7.19 1.43 -3.29
CA ILE A 427 -7.80 0.66 -2.20
C ILE A 427 -8.64 -0.48 -2.75
N VAL A 428 -8.49 -1.69 -2.20
CA VAL A 428 -9.32 -2.84 -2.54
C VAL A 428 -9.74 -3.60 -1.28
N ASN A 429 -10.94 -4.19 -1.27
CA ASN A 429 -11.47 -4.97 -0.14
C ASN A 429 -11.38 -6.47 -0.47
N PHE A 430 -10.79 -7.28 0.40
CA PHE A 430 -10.76 -8.74 0.29
C PHE A 430 -11.50 -9.40 1.45
N ASN A 431 -12.51 -10.19 1.12
CA ASN A 431 -13.33 -10.90 2.08
C ASN A 431 -12.66 -12.23 2.51
N LEU A 432 -12.27 -12.29 3.77
CA LEU A 432 -11.55 -13.40 4.41
C LEU A 432 -12.42 -14.66 4.57
N ASN A 433 -13.75 -14.51 4.61
CA ASN A 433 -14.68 -15.65 4.69
C ASN A 433 -14.94 -16.27 3.32
N THR A 434 -15.05 -15.47 2.26
CA THR A 434 -15.41 -15.93 0.90
C THR A 434 -14.22 -16.12 -0.04
N LEU A 435 -13.03 -15.64 0.37
CA LEU A 435 -11.76 -15.66 -0.37
C LEU A 435 -11.83 -14.94 -1.73
N ARG A 436 -12.41 -13.73 -1.73
CA ARG A 436 -12.66 -12.92 -2.94
C ARG A 436 -12.48 -11.43 -2.66
N PHE A 437 -12.07 -10.70 -3.70
CA PHE A 437 -12.17 -9.24 -3.71
C PHE A 437 -13.62 -8.78 -3.87
N GLU A 438 -13.97 -7.68 -3.21
CA GLU A 438 -15.28 -7.03 -3.22
C GLU A 438 -15.15 -5.59 -3.74
N ASP A 439 -16.09 -5.16 -4.59
CA ASP A 439 -16.13 -3.81 -5.18
C ASP A 439 -16.59 -2.72 -4.20
N GLU A 440 -17.13 -3.10 -3.04
CA GLU A 440 -17.77 -2.21 -2.08
C GLU A 440 -17.20 -2.43 -0.67
N TYR A 441 -17.09 -1.35 0.09
CA TYR A 441 -16.99 -1.36 1.54
C TYR A 441 -18.24 -0.68 2.12
N ASP A 442 -18.87 -1.30 3.11
CA ASP A 442 -20.06 -0.76 3.79
C ASP A 442 -20.04 -1.19 5.26
N PRO A 443 -20.03 -0.26 6.23
CA PRO A 443 -19.96 -0.61 7.65
C PRO A 443 -21.21 -1.34 8.19
N THR A 444 -22.27 -1.45 7.40
CA THR A 444 -23.45 -2.28 7.70
C THR A 444 -23.37 -3.70 7.11
N LYS A 445 -22.42 -3.97 6.20
CA LYS A 445 -22.22 -5.26 5.52
C LYS A 445 -20.90 -5.92 5.96
N TRP A 446 -20.97 -6.68 7.06
CA TRP A 446 -19.85 -7.47 7.59
C TRP A 446 -20.39 -8.75 8.26
N SER A 447 -19.50 -9.72 8.49
CA SER A 447 -19.81 -10.97 9.21
C SER A 447 -18.81 -11.23 10.33
N LYS A 448 -19.14 -12.15 11.24
CA LYS A 448 -18.11 -12.78 12.08
C LYS A 448 -17.15 -13.59 11.19
N TYR A 449 -15.89 -13.66 11.58
CA TYR A 449 -14.90 -14.49 10.88
C TYR A 449 -15.31 -15.96 10.91
N LYS A 450 -15.10 -16.63 9.80
CA LYS A 450 -15.30 -18.07 9.62
C LYS A 450 -14.06 -18.67 8.99
N VAL A 451 -13.61 -19.80 9.53
CA VAL A 451 -12.49 -20.56 8.93
C VAL A 451 -12.96 -21.08 7.57
N PRO A 452 -12.34 -20.69 6.43
CA PRO A 452 -12.84 -21.08 5.11
C PRO A 452 -12.77 -22.60 4.89
N ASP A 453 -13.70 -23.15 4.13
CA ASP A 453 -13.76 -24.59 3.81
C ASP A 453 -12.45 -25.13 3.19
N LEU A 454 -11.73 -24.26 2.47
CA LEU A 454 -10.43 -24.58 1.88
C LEU A 454 -9.35 -24.83 2.95
N VAL A 455 -9.45 -24.20 4.11
CA VAL A 455 -8.54 -24.34 5.25
C VAL A 455 -9.01 -25.49 6.17
N THR A 456 -10.30 -25.58 6.50
CA THR A 456 -10.84 -26.67 7.34
C THR A 456 -10.64 -28.05 6.70
N LYS A 457 -10.65 -28.13 5.36
CA LYS A 457 -10.25 -29.32 4.59
C LYS A 457 -8.85 -29.86 4.97
N TRP A 458 -7.93 -28.99 5.40
CA TRP A 458 -6.55 -29.34 5.75
C TRP A 458 -6.31 -29.48 7.26
N ILE A 459 -7.02 -28.74 8.11
CA ILE A 459 -6.81 -28.74 9.58
C ILE A 459 -7.95 -29.39 10.37
N GLY A 460 -8.99 -29.86 9.69
CA GLY A 460 -10.24 -30.30 10.29
C GLY A 460 -11.11 -29.16 10.82
N GLY A 461 -12.04 -29.50 11.70
CA GLY A 461 -13.02 -28.56 12.24
C GLY A 461 -14.11 -28.17 11.23
N ASN A 462 -14.66 -26.99 11.40
CA ASN A 462 -15.69 -26.38 10.56
C ASN A 462 -15.54 -24.85 10.57
N SER A 463 -16.47 -24.14 9.93
CA SER A 463 -16.40 -22.68 9.79
C SER A 463 -16.34 -21.90 11.11
N ASP A 464 -16.90 -22.43 12.20
CA ASP A 464 -16.91 -21.77 13.51
C ASP A 464 -15.74 -22.22 14.42
N GLY A 465 -14.83 -23.06 13.94
CA GLY A 465 -13.65 -23.56 14.66
C GLY A 465 -13.59 -25.08 14.80
N GLY A 466 -13.04 -25.57 15.91
CA GLY A 466 -12.88 -27.00 16.21
C GLY A 466 -11.79 -27.71 15.39
N ALA A 467 -10.71 -27.01 15.00
CA ALA A 467 -9.60 -27.60 14.25
C ALA A 467 -9.02 -28.83 14.97
N THR A 468 -8.82 -29.93 14.23
CA THR A 468 -8.30 -31.20 14.77
C THR A 468 -6.79 -31.36 14.59
N THR A 469 -6.18 -30.57 13.71
CA THR A 469 -4.72 -30.53 13.50
C THR A 469 -4.14 -29.35 14.25
N THR A 470 -3.95 -29.51 15.56
CA THR A 470 -3.49 -28.47 16.48
C THR A 470 -1.97 -28.46 16.69
N THR A 471 -1.22 -29.15 15.84
CA THR A 471 0.26 -29.19 15.84
C THR A 471 0.79 -29.29 14.40
N PRO A 472 2.04 -28.86 14.13
CA PRO A 472 2.70 -29.14 12.86
C PRO A 472 3.07 -30.64 12.76
N SER A 473 3.47 -31.10 11.57
CA SER A 473 3.96 -32.47 11.37
C SER A 473 5.20 -32.82 12.19
N SER A 474 5.95 -31.80 12.60
CA SER A 474 7.12 -31.90 13.47
C SER A 474 7.44 -30.51 14.05
N TRP A 475 7.55 -30.41 15.37
CA TRP A 475 8.12 -29.24 16.01
C TRP A 475 9.64 -29.21 15.82
N THR A 476 10.18 -28.08 15.39
CA THR A 476 11.63 -27.87 15.27
C THR A 476 12.28 -27.67 16.66
N ASN A 477 11.50 -27.32 17.68
CA ASN A 477 11.92 -27.23 19.08
C ASN A 477 10.76 -27.62 20.02
N SER A 478 10.97 -28.57 20.94
CA SER A 478 9.93 -29.05 21.87
C SER A 478 9.46 -28.01 22.89
N SER A 479 10.22 -26.94 23.12
CA SER A 479 9.76 -25.83 23.96
C SER A 479 8.69 -24.99 23.26
N LEU A 480 8.68 -24.94 21.92
CA LEU A 480 7.70 -24.18 21.13
C LEU A 480 6.31 -24.80 21.17
N GLU A 481 6.23 -26.14 21.29
CA GLU A 481 4.99 -26.89 21.52
C GLU A 481 4.24 -26.33 22.74
N GLY A 482 4.92 -26.23 23.89
CA GLY A 482 4.37 -25.67 25.12
C GLY A 482 4.06 -24.16 25.12
N ILE A 483 4.43 -23.44 24.06
CA ILE A 483 4.00 -22.05 23.81
C ILE A 483 2.64 -22.04 23.09
N PHE A 484 2.43 -22.93 22.11
CA PHE A 484 1.17 -23.04 21.36
C PHE A 484 0.08 -23.85 22.06
N ASP A 485 0.42 -24.75 22.98
CA ASP A 485 -0.54 -25.42 23.87
C ASP A 485 -1.24 -24.42 24.82
N LYS A 486 -0.66 -23.24 25.06
CA LYS A 486 -1.21 -22.19 25.92
C LYS A 486 -2.19 -21.29 25.16
N LYS A 487 -3.43 -21.24 25.64
CA LYS A 487 -4.40 -20.23 25.21
C LYS A 487 -4.08 -18.86 25.80
N TYR A 488 -4.25 -17.82 24.99
CA TYR A 488 -4.12 -16.43 25.41
C TYR A 488 -5.21 -16.03 26.41
N GLY A 489 -4.80 -15.53 27.57
CA GLY A 489 -5.70 -15.24 28.69
C GLY A 489 -6.28 -13.82 28.73
N LYS A 490 -5.74 -12.89 27.94
CA LYS A 490 -6.18 -11.47 27.91
C LYS A 490 -7.25 -11.28 26.83
N LYS A 491 -8.10 -10.27 26.99
CA LYS A 491 -9.11 -9.92 25.97
C LYS A 491 -8.47 -9.12 24.85
N VAL A 492 -8.62 -9.61 23.61
CA VAL A 492 -8.39 -8.77 22.42
C VAL A 492 -9.60 -7.84 22.27
N GLU A 493 -9.37 -6.54 22.42
CA GLU A 493 -10.40 -5.51 22.25
C GLU A 493 -10.70 -5.26 20.77
N THR A 494 -11.93 -4.84 20.47
CA THR A 494 -12.40 -4.60 19.10
C THR A 494 -13.38 -3.45 19.06
N TYR A 495 -13.18 -2.51 18.14
CA TYR A 495 -13.99 -1.29 18.03
C TYR A 495 -14.96 -1.29 16.82
N TRP A 496 -15.03 -2.41 16.10
CA TRP A 496 -16.12 -2.71 15.18
C TRP A 496 -17.32 -3.32 15.96
N PRO A 497 -18.56 -3.23 15.45
CA PRO A 497 -18.96 -2.57 14.22
C PRO A 497 -18.98 -1.04 14.33
N TYR A 498 -18.56 -0.39 13.26
CA TYR A 498 -18.57 1.06 13.17
C TYR A 498 -20.00 1.57 13.01
N ASN A 499 -20.34 2.64 13.74
CA ASN A 499 -21.64 3.29 13.60
C ASN A 499 -21.69 3.94 12.22
N SER A 500 -22.44 3.36 11.28
CA SER A 500 -22.61 3.94 9.95
C SER A 500 -23.07 5.40 10.08
N ASN A 501 -22.26 6.32 9.55
CA ASN A 501 -22.68 7.67 9.25
C ASN A 501 -23.60 7.59 8.03
N SER A 502 -24.81 7.09 8.29
CA SER A 502 -25.89 7.17 7.32
C SER A 502 -26.13 8.64 7.03
N SER A 503 -25.55 9.10 5.92
CA SER A 503 -25.97 10.25 5.14
C SER A 503 -27.36 9.97 4.58
N SER A 504 -28.30 9.77 5.51
CA SER A 504 -29.69 10.08 5.37
C SER A 504 -29.74 11.54 4.93
N ALA A 505 -29.74 11.71 3.61
CA ALA A 505 -30.21 12.87 2.90
C ALA A 505 -31.65 13.04 3.35
N SER A 506 -31.79 13.68 4.51
CA SER A 506 -33.06 14.05 5.09
C SER A 506 -33.59 15.14 4.18
N THR A 507 -34.34 14.70 3.18
CA THR A 507 -35.53 15.37 2.71
C THR A 507 -36.38 15.64 3.96
N GLN A 508 -36.06 16.74 4.64
CA GLN A 508 -36.93 17.29 5.66
C GLN A 508 -38.20 17.69 4.92
N ASP A 509 -39.21 16.83 4.99
CA ASP A 509 -40.58 17.17 4.66
C ASP A 509 -41.07 18.23 5.65
N HIS A 510 -40.62 19.47 5.41
CA HIS A 510 -41.10 20.69 6.03
C HIS A 510 -42.53 20.94 5.56
N SER A 511 -43.42 20.15 6.12
CA SER A 511 -44.87 20.27 6.09
C SER A 511 -45.32 21.50 6.91
N GLY A 512 -44.85 22.69 6.52
CA GLY A 512 -45.25 23.95 7.13
C GLY A 512 -44.42 25.17 6.71
N GLY A 513 -45.05 26.12 6.01
CA GLY A 513 -44.64 27.53 6.00
C GLY A 513 -43.56 27.94 4.99
N SER A 514 -43.99 28.41 3.81
CA SER A 514 -43.12 29.06 2.81
C SER A 514 -42.66 30.46 3.26
N GLY A 515 -41.61 30.52 4.09
CA GLY A 515 -40.95 31.76 4.52
C GLY A 515 -39.78 32.16 3.62
N PHE A 516 -39.96 33.19 2.78
CA PHE A 516 -38.90 33.71 1.91
C PHE A 516 -37.80 34.42 2.75
N PRO A 517 -36.50 34.11 2.59
CA PRO A 517 -35.45 34.69 3.44
C PRO A 517 -35.33 36.22 3.31
N ASN A 518 -35.36 36.92 4.46
CA ASN A 518 -35.40 38.39 4.54
C ASN A 518 -34.18 39.13 3.95
N TRP A 519 -33.11 38.43 3.53
CA TRP A 519 -31.96 39.01 2.85
C TRP A 519 -32.06 38.99 1.32
N ALA A 520 -32.89 38.11 0.73
CA ALA A 520 -33.01 37.99 -0.72
C ALA A 520 -33.74 39.17 -1.39
N GLY A 521 -34.67 39.83 -0.67
CA GLY A 521 -35.47 40.93 -1.19
C GLY A 521 -34.65 42.15 -1.64
N GLY A 522 -33.54 42.45 -0.94
CA GLY A 522 -32.68 43.60 -1.27
C GLY A 522 -31.93 43.42 -2.61
N VAL A 523 -31.39 42.22 -2.85
CA VAL A 523 -30.64 41.90 -4.08
C VAL A 523 -31.58 41.86 -5.29
N ILE A 524 -32.73 41.21 -5.15
CA ILE A 524 -33.74 41.12 -6.22
C ILE A 524 -34.28 42.51 -6.59
N GLY A 525 -34.53 43.38 -5.60
CA GLY A 525 -34.93 44.77 -5.83
C GLY A 525 -33.90 45.59 -6.60
N ALA A 526 -32.60 45.43 -6.29
CA ALA A 526 -31.52 46.13 -6.99
C ALA A 526 -31.37 45.69 -8.45
N VAL A 527 -31.42 44.37 -8.71
CA VAL A 527 -31.30 43.80 -10.07
C VAL A 527 -32.50 44.20 -10.94
N LEU A 528 -33.72 44.11 -10.42
CA LEU A 528 -34.92 44.54 -11.14
C LEU A 528 -34.94 46.05 -11.39
N GLY A 529 -34.48 46.87 -10.43
CA GLY A 529 -34.33 48.31 -10.59
C GLY A 529 -33.39 48.69 -11.74
N LEU A 530 -32.22 48.04 -11.81
CA LEU A 530 -31.27 48.22 -12.91
C LEU A 530 -31.85 47.78 -14.26
N LEU A 531 -32.58 46.65 -14.31
CA LEU A 531 -33.24 46.17 -15.52
C LEU A 531 -34.30 47.16 -16.04
N VAL A 532 -35.14 47.72 -15.15
CA VAL A 532 -36.13 48.73 -15.52
C VAL A 532 -35.46 50.02 -16.03
N ILE A 533 -34.38 50.47 -15.38
CA ILE A 533 -33.62 51.65 -15.84
C ILE A 533 -32.99 51.39 -17.22
N ALA A 534 -32.44 50.20 -17.46
CA ALA A 534 -31.88 49.81 -18.76
C ALA A 534 -32.95 49.77 -19.87
N ILE A 535 -34.15 49.25 -19.58
CA ILE A 535 -35.28 49.23 -20.52
C ILE A 535 -35.78 50.64 -20.83
N ILE A 536 -35.88 51.53 -19.83
CA ILE A 536 -36.27 52.94 -20.02
C ILE A 536 -35.21 53.69 -20.85
N ALA A 537 -33.92 53.47 -20.59
CA ALA A 537 -32.84 54.04 -21.38
C ALA A 537 -32.87 53.52 -22.84
N GLY A 538 -33.07 52.22 -23.03
CA GLY A 538 -33.23 51.61 -24.34
C GLY A 538 -34.40 52.20 -25.12
N LEU A 539 -35.57 52.35 -24.50
CA LEU A 539 -36.75 52.99 -25.10
C LEU A 539 -36.50 54.48 -25.40
N PHE A 540 -35.78 55.21 -24.56
CA PHE A 540 -35.42 56.61 -24.80
C PHE A 540 -34.48 56.74 -26.01
N PHE A 541 -33.44 55.93 -26.11
CA PHE A 541 -32.54 55.90 -27.28
C PHE A 541 -33.26 55.42 -28.54
N TYR A 542 -34.15 54.42 -28.45
CA TYR A 542 -34.96 53.95 -29.57
C TYR A 542 -35.89 55.07 -30.09
N ARG A 543 -36.64 55.75 -29.22
CA ARG A 543 -37.54 56.85 -29.62
C ARG A 543 -36.77 58.07 -30.14
N ARG A 544 -35.56 58.33 -29.63
CA ARG A 544 -34.64 59.35 -30.19
C ARG A 544 -34.17 58.97 -31.59
N ARG A 545 -33.80 57.71 -31.82
CA ARG A 545 -33.37 57.20 -33.14
C ARG A 545 -34.52 57.11 -34.15
N HIS A 546 -35.74 56.88 -33.70
CA HIS A 546 -36.95 56.89 -34.54
C HIS A 546 -37.26 58.31 -35.05
N ARG A 547 -37.30 59.31 -34.15
CA ARG A 547 -37.49 60.72 -34.52
C ARG A 547 -36.39 61.26 -35.44
N GLN A 548 -35.16 60.75 -35.32
CA GLN A 548 -34.07 61.08 -36.24
C GLN A 548 -34.17 60.38 -37.61
N ARG A 549 -34.99 59.33 -37.76
CA ARG A 549 -35.33 58.72 -39.07
C ARG A 549 -36.49 59.45 -39.76
N GLU A 550 -37.52 59.80 -39.00
CA GLU A 550 -38.63 60.66 -39.47
C GLU A 550 -38.13 62.01 -40.04
N SER A 551 -37.00 62.50 -39.53
CA SER A 551 -36.34 63.72 -40.04
C SER A 551 -35.52 63.51 -41.32
N ALA A 552 -35.13 62.27 -41.64
CA ALA A 552 -34.28 61.94 -42.78
C ALA A 552 -35.09 61.43 -43.99
N GLU A 553 -36.21 60.76 -43.76
CA GLU A 553 -37.13 60.33 -44.83
C GLU A 553 -37.79 61.54 -45.51
N ALA A 554 -38.07 62.61 -44.76
CA ALA A 554 -38.55 63.90 -45.28
C ALA A 554 -37.51 64.68 -46.12
N GLU A 555 -36.22 64.33 -46.02
CA GLU A 555 -35.14 64.93 -46.82
C GLU A 555 -34.80 64.06 -48.05
N ALA A 556 -35.15 62.77 -48.02
CA ALA A 556 -35.00 61.84 -49.14
C ALA A 556 -36.06 62.03 -50.24
N GLU A 557 -37.32 62.31 -49.87
CA GLU A 557 -38.42 62.53 -50.83
C GLU A 557 -38.22 63.81 -51.69
N ALA A 558 -37.33 64.71 -51.27
CA ALA A 558 -36.92 65.89 -52.03
C ALA A 558 -35.75 65.66 -53.02
N ALA A 559 -35.12 64.47 -53.00
CA ALA A 559 -33.90 64.17 -53.75
C ALA A 559 -34.11 63.29 -55.00
N GLU A 560 -35.28 62.68 -55.19
CA GLU A 560 -35.59 61.85 -56.37
C GLU A 560 -36.08 62.68 -57.57
N ALA A 561 -35.31 63.72 -57.94
CA ALA A 561 -35.59 64.60 -59.07
C ALA A 561 -34.39 64.72 -60.03
N GLU A 562 -34.61 64.19 -61.24
CA GLU A 562 -33.78 64.30 -62.45
C GLU A 562 -32.38 63.60 -62.52
N PRO A 563 -31.88 63.29 -63.75
CA PRO A 563 -30.98 62.13 -63.92
C PRO A 563 -29.64 62.39 -64.65
N LYS A 564 -28.72 61.44 -64.42
CA LYS A 564 -27.59 60.99 -65.27
C LYS A 564 -27.16 61.87 -66.46
N ASN A 565 -25.88 62.28 -66.48
CA ASN A 565 -25.16 62.33 -67.75
C ASN A 565 -23.62 62.19 -67.66
N ARG A 566 -23.06 61.43 -68.61
CA ARG A 566 -21.64 61.36 -69.07
C ARG A 566 -20.61 60.62 -68.17
N PRO A 567 -19.47 60.14 -68.73
CA PRO A 567 -18.86 58.86 -68.32
C PRO A 567 -17.41 58.92 -67.77
N ALA A 568 -16.83 57.74 -67.54
CA ALA A 568 -15.54 57.50 -66.88
C ALA A 568 -14.27 57.71 -67.75
N GLU A 569 -13.14 57.88 -67.05
CA GLU A 569 -11.77 57.85 -67.59
C GLU A 569 -11.05 56.55 -67.15
N TRP A 570 -10.02 56.14 -67.90
CA TRP A 570 -9.37 54.82 -67.82
C TRP A 570 -7.90 54.93 -67.41
N MET A 571 -7.32 53.85 -66.85
CA MET A 571 -5.95 53.45 -67.19
C MET A 571 -5.73 51.92 -67.04
N TYR A 572 -4.77 51.40 -67.80
CA TYR A 572 -4.51 49.96 -68.05
C TYR A 572 -3.70 49.33 -66.87
N ALA A 573 -3.91 48.08 -66.46
CA ALA A 573 -3.53 46.79 -67.11
C ALA A 573 -1.99 46.61 -67.27
N SER A 574 -1.41 45.41 -67.20
CA SER A 574 -2.00 44.06 -67.42
C SER A 574 -1.29 42.92 -66.67
N GLY A 575 -1.89 41.73 -66.71
CA GLY A 575 -1.26 40.43 -66.40
C GLY A 575 -1.96 39.29 -67.16
N PRO A 576 -1.31 38.13 -67.39
CA PRO A 576 -1.91 36.96 -68.05
C PRO A 576 -2.20 35.80 -67.06
N ALA A 577 -3.09 34.84 -67.31
CA ALA A 577 -4.27 34.76 -68.19
C ALA A 577 -5.16 33.58 -67.72
N SER A 578 -6.47 33.59 -67.97
CA SER A 578 -7.42 32.51 -67.62
C SER A 578 -7.76 31.59 -68.82
N PRO A 579 -8.48 30.47 -68.61
CA PRO A 579 -9.96 30.51 -68.65
C PRO A 579 -10.70 29.62 -67.63
N GLY A 580 -11.99 29.89 -67.40
CA GLY A 580 -12.96 28.99 -66.71
C GLY A 580 -13.89 28.30 -67.75
N PRO A 581 -15.24 28.20 -67.55
CA PRO A 581 -16.03 28.40 -66.32
C PRO A 581 -17.26 27.44 -66.13
N GLY A 582 -17.76 27.31 -64.88
CA GLY A 582 -19.16 26.90 -64.57
C GLY A 582 -19.56 25.42 -64.84
N PRO A 583 -20.86 25.06 -64.66
CA PRO A 583 -22.03 25.88 -64.33
C PRO A 583 -22.67 25.59 -62.95
N VAL A 584 -23.76 26.29 -62.63
CA VAL A 584 -24.64 26.09 -61.45
C VAL A 584 -25.98 25.48 -61.86
N SER A 585 -26.69 24.81 -60.93
CA SER A 585 -28.16 24.77 -60.86
C SER A 585 -28.67 24.16 -59.55
N SER A 586 -29.84 24.63 -59.10
CA SER A 586 -30.61 24.08 -57.97
C SER A 586 -32.10 24.03 -58.35
N SER A 587 -32.80 22.94 -58.04
CA SER A 587 -34.26 22.86 -58.23
C SER A 587 -34.93 21.78 -57.36
N THR A 588 -35.98 22.24 -56.68
CA THR A 588 -37.05 21.60 -55.90
C THR A 588 -37.86 20.46 -56.56
N GLY A 589 -38.53 19.64 -55.73
CA GLY A 589 -39.66 18.74 -56.05
C GLY A 589 -39.39 17.29 -55.57
N ILE A 590 -40.04 16.65 -54.58
CA ILE A 590 -41.45 16.48 -54.12
C ILE A 590 -42.16 15.22 -54.69
N GLU A 591 -42.75 14.45 -53.76
CA GLU A 591 -43.82 13.42 -53.86
C GLU A 591 -43.57 11.92 -54.24
N THR A 592 -43.75 11.09 -53.19
CA THR A 592 -44.54 9.83 -53.08
C THR A 592 -44.26 8.53 -53.88
N ALA A 593 -43.99 7.49 -53.06
CA ALA A 593 -44.77 6.23 -52.93
C ALA A 593 -44.43 4.97 -53.76
N GLU A 594 -44.94 3.85 -53.21
CA GLU A 594 -44.92 2.45 -53.65
C GLU A 594 -43.54 1.74 -53.74
N THR A 595 -43.35 0.43 -53.55
CA THR A 595 -44.01 -0.72 -52.87
C THR A 595 -43.54 -1.98 -53.63
N VAL A 596 -42.53 -2.66 -53.07
CA VAL A 596 -42.26 -4.11 -53.17
C VAL A 596 -42.32 -4.80 -54.55
N ARG A 597 -41.15 -5.20 -55.11
CA ARG A 597 -40.88 -6.61 -55.52
C ARG A 597 -39.44 -6.96 -56.00
N THR A 598 -38.96 -8.12 -55.54
CA THR A 598 -38.15 -9.17 -56.22
C THR A 598 -36.77 -8.86 -56.86
N THR A 599 -35.71 -9.50 -56.33
CA THR A 599 -34.81 -10.56 -56.94
C THR A 599 -33.72 -10.91 -55.89
N GLN A 600 -33.34 -12.18 -55.59
CA GLN A 600 -32.60 -13.19 -56.39
C GLN A 600 -31.26 -12.67 -56.95
N THR A 601 -30.07 -13.27 -56.80
CA THR A 601 -29.55 -14.52 -56.15
C THR A 601 -28.04 -14.24 -55.85
N SER A 602 -27.23 -14.92 -55.03
CA SER A 602 -27.09 -16.33 -54.56
C SER A 602 -26.47 -16.39 -53.13
N ALA A 603 -26.50 -17.51 -52.39
CA ALA A 603 -25.54 -18.64 -52.34
C ALA A 603 -24.03 -18.26 -52.32
N THR A 604 -23.17 -18.89 -51.49
CA THR A 604 -23.22 -20.29 -51.00
C THR A 604 -22.82 -20.46 -49.52
N GLN A 605 -23.56 -21.32 -48.81
CA GLN A 605 -23.35 -21.77 -47.41
C GLN A 605 -22.95 -23.26 -47.36
N PRO A 606 -22.39 -23.77 -46.23
CA PRO A 606 -23.00 -24.85 -45.42
C PRO A 606 -22.70 -24.72 -43.89
N SER A 607 -22.98 -25.64 -42.94
CA SER A 607 -24.16 -26.48 -42.57
C SER A 607 -23.79 -27.32 -41.30
N ILE A 608 -24.64 -27.63 -40.30
CA ILE A 608 -26.01 -27.20 -39.98
C ILE A 608 -26.00 -26.39 -38.64
N THR A 609 -26.10 -26.86 -37.37
CA THR A 609 -26.61 -28.13 -36.77
C THR A 609 -26.95 -27.91 -35.26
N GLN A 610 -28.02 -28.43 -34.61
CA GLN A 610 -29.46 -28.41 -34.96
C GLN A 610 -30.38 -28.59 -33.72
N ALA A 611 -31.15 -27.54 -33.34
CA ALA A 611 -32.40 -27.58 -32.51
C ALA A 611 -32.30 -27.94 -30.99
N SER A 612 -33.33 -27.78 -30.12
CA SER A 612 -34.72 -27.31 -30.32
C SER A 612 -35.44 -26.68 -29.09
N THR A 613 -36.22 -25.61 -29.34
CA THR A 613 -37.55 -25.18 -28.78
C THR A 613 -38.08 -25.54 -27.36
N VAL A 614 -38.38 -24.49 -26.55
CA VAL A 614 -39.64 -24.07 -25.79
C VAL A 614 -40.84 -25.05 -25.62
N PRO A 615 -41.76 -24.89 -24.61
CA PRO A 615 -42.28 -23.62 -24.02
C PRO A 615 -42.61 -23.54 -22.49
N ASP A 616 -43.20 -22.41 -22.07
CA ASP A 616 -43.55 -21.95 -20.71
C ASP A 616 -44.65 -22.73 -19.93
N SER A 617 -44.78 -22.40 -18.62
CA SER A 617 -46.03 -22.51 -17.85
C SER A 617 -46.08 -21.52 -16.67
N LEU A 618 -47.29 -21.06 -16.31
CA LEU A 618 -47.60 -20.03 -15.30
C LEU A 618 -47.80 -20.60 -13.88
N VAL A 619 -47.60 -19.80 -12.82
CA VAL A 619 -48.53 -19.62 -11.65
C VAL A 619 -47.93 -18.69 -10.57
N SER A 620 -48.78 -17.98 -9.83
CA SER A 620 -48.52 -17.23 -8.57
C SER A 620 -49.85 -17.12 -7.78
N PRO A 621 -49.93 -16.57 -6.55
CA PRO A 621 -48.93 -16.33 -5.48
C PRO A 621 -49.35 -16.96 -4.12
N ALA A 622 -48.56 -16.82 -3.04
CA ALA A 622 -49.04 -17.03 -1.65
C ALA A 622 -48.11 -16.42 -0.56
N THR A 623 -48.72 -15.72 0.42
CA THR A 623 -48.15 -15.14 1.67
C THR A 623 -49.33 -14.78 2.60
N PRO A 624 -49.24 -14.69 3.95
CA PRO A 624 -48.24 -15.16 4.93
C PRO A 624 -48.83 -16.24 5.89
N GLY A 625 -48.08 -16.63 6.94
CA GLY A 625 -48.59 -17.38 8.09
C GLY A 625 -47.84 -17.04 9.38
N THR A 626 -48.57 -16.83 10.48
CA THR A 626 -48.07 -16.50 11.84
C THR A 626 -48.86 -17.34 12.85
N VAL A 627 -48.28 -17.67 14.02
CA VAL A 627 -48.93 -17.84 15.36
C VAL A 627 -48.16 -18.85 16.24
N GLU A 628 -47.68 -18.37 17.41
CA GLU A 628 -47.54 -19.06 18.73
C GLU A 628 -46.80 -20.42 18.88
N SER A 629 -46.44 -20.90 20.09
CA SER A 629 -46.03 -20.27 21.38
C SER A 629 -45.53 -21.38 22.34
N GLY A 630 -44.80 -21.00 23.39
CA GLY A 630 -44.44 -21.86 24.53
C GLY A 630 -42.92 -22.01 24.75
N GLY A 631 -42.42 -22.11 25.98
CA GLY A 631 -43.12 -22.01 27.27
C GLY A 631 -42.43 -22.80 28.38
N ASP A 632 -41.57 -22.11 29.14
CA ASP A 632 -40.97 -22.45 30.46
C ASP A 632 -40.59 -23.89 30.83
N ALA A 633 -39.34 -24.03 31.28
CA ALA A 633 -39.05 -24.59 32.61
C ALA A 633 -37.75 -24.00 33.19
N LEU A 634 -37.82 -23.45 34.40
CA LEU A 634 -36.66 -23.02 35.18
C LEU A 634 -36.01 -24.22 35.89
N TYR A 635 -34.69 -24.13 36.14
CA TYR A 635 -34.06 -24.79 37.28
C TYR A 635 -32.94 -23.93 37.84
N GLU A 636 -32.99 -23.69 39.14
CA GLU A 636 -32.04 -22.90 39.93
C GLU A 636 -31.65 -23.74 41.14
N MET A 637 -30.35 -23.85 41.48
CA MET A 637 -29.93 -24.24 42.83
C MET A 637 -28.44 -24.00 43.15
N HIS A 638 -28.24 -23.41 44.33
CA HIS A 638 -27.12 -23.55 45.27
C HIS A 638 -25.67 -23.21 44.88
N ASP A 639 -25.27 -22.02 45.33
CA ASP A 639 -24.04 -21.75 46.09
C ASP A 639 -23.68 -22.87 47.10
N SER A 640 -22.38 -23.13 47.26
CA SER A 640 -21.78 -23.96 48.32
C SER A 640 -20.27 -23.74 48.40
N SER A 641 -19.82 -22.83 49.28
CA SER A 641 -18.40 -22.60 49.56
C SER A 641 -17.81 -23.66 50.52
N PRO A 642 -16.62 -24.24 50.25
CA PRO A 642 -15.85 -24.99 51.25
C PRO A 642 -15.06 -24.05 52.18
N VAL A 643 -14.90 -24.44 53.45
CA VAL A 643 -14.13 -23.71 54.46
C VAL A 643 -12.69 -24.25 54.56
N GLU A 644 -11.73 -23.35 54.77
CA GLU A 644 -10.31 -23.59 55.05
C GLU A 644 -10.04 -24.58 56.20
N LEU A 645 -8.92 -25.31 56.12
CA LEU A 645 -8.24 -25.89 57.29
C LEU A 645 -6.71 -25.63 57.21
N PRO A 646 -6.05 -25.32 58.34
CA PRO A 646 -4.79 -24.57 58.32
C PRO A 646 -3.53 -25.45 58.24
N THR A 647 -2.42 -24.82 57.81
CA THR A 647 -1.05 -25.30 58.08
C THR A 647 -0.28 -24.31 58.95
N SER A 648 0.74 -24.80 59.65
CA SER A 648 1.24 -24.16 60.87
C SER A 648 2.49 -23.29 60.68
N PHE A 649 2.34 -22.07 60.15
CA PHE A 649 3.24 -20.97 60.47
C PHE A 649 2.44 -19.68 60.72
N ASN A 650 2.73 -19.03 61.85
CA ASN A 650 1.70 -18.32 62.60
C ASN A 650 2.01 -16.83 62.80
N THR A 651 0.98 -16.00 62.66
CA THR A 651 0.71 -14.79 63.47
C THR A 651 1.62 -13.57 63.30
N ALA A 652 0.99 -12.41 63.05
CA ALA A 652 1.61 -11.08 63.08
C ALA A 652 1.69 -10.48 64.50
N TYR A 653 2.35 -9.33 64.65
CA TYR A 653 2.14 -8.43 65.79
C TYR A 653 1.94 -6.97 65.35
N PHE A 654 1.44 -6.15 66.28
CA PHE A 654 0.67 -4.93 66.01
C PHE A 654 1.46 -3.61 65.96
N ALA A 655 0.77 -2.60 65.41
CA ALA A 655 0.67 -1.20 65.88
C ALA A 655 1.56 -0.08 65.29
N HIS A 656 0.84 0.92 64.74
CA HIS A 656 1.01 2.38 64.87
C HIS A 656 2.40 3.05 64.81
N GLY A 657 2.55 4.00 63.87
CA GLY A 657 3.57 5.05 63.94
C GLY A 657 3.46 6.08 62.80
N GLY A 658 3.40 7.38 63.14
CA GLY A 658 3.44 8.49 62.18
C GLY A 658 4.87 8.97 61.85
N PRO A 659 5.03 9.98 60.97
CA PRO A 659 6.30 10.29 60.29
C PRO A 659 7.23 11.23 61.08
N PRO A 660 8.49 11.41 60.60
CA PRO A 660 8.85 12.75 60.09
C PRO A 660 9.68 12.76 58.78
N LYS A 661 10.09 13.97 58.35
CA LYS A 661 10.86 14.33 57.12
C LYS A 661 12.22 15.03 57.55
N PRO A 662 13.04 15.64 56.66
CA PRO A 662 14.30 15.12 56.09
C PRO A 662 15.59 15.91 56.50
N GLU A 663 16.60 15.91 55.61
CA GLU A 663 17.80 16.80 55.49
C GLU A 663 19.05 16.47 56.35
N PRO A 664 20.28 16.93 55.98
CA PRO A 664 20.70 17.74 54.80
C PRO A 664 21.90 17.16 53.98
N GLU A 665 22.43 17.96 53.04
CA GLU A 665 23.64 17.73 52.21
C GLU A 665 24.99 17.93 52.98
N PRO A 666 26.15 17.87 52.28
CA PRO A 666 26.79 19.16 51.92
C PRO A 666 27.51 19.23 50.54
N GLU A 667 27.73 20.46 50.06
CA GLU A 667 28.53 20.81 48.87
C GLU A 667 30.06 20.62 49.05
N GLY A 668 30.83 20.68 47.94
CA GLY A 668 32.30 20.85 47.97
C GLY A 668 33.02 20.67 46.64
N GLY A 669 32.93 21.62 45.70
CA GLY A 669 33.53 21.51 44.36
C GLY A 669 34.91 22.16 44.17
N LEU A 670 35.65 21.74 43.12
CA LEU A 670 36.87 22.39 42.62
C LEU A 670 37.10 22.09 41.11
N LYS A 671 37.60 23.08 40.33
CA LYS A 671 38.12 22.94 38.95
C LYS A 671 39.61 23.28 38.92
N PRO A 672 40.42 22.68 38.01
CA PRO A 672 40.97 23.49 36.91
C PRO A 672 41.19 22.72 35.58
N ASP A 673 41.72 23.42 34.57
CA ASP A 673 41.88 23.06 33.14
C ASP A 673 42.88 24.07 32.49
N PRO A 674 43.55 23.86 31.31
CA PRO A 674 43.64 22.71 30.38
C PRO A 674 45.10 22.22 30.07
N ARG A 675 45.23 21.29 29.10
CA ARG A 675 46.28 21.14 28.03
C ARG A 675 47.23 19.91 28.07
N ARG A 676 47.27 19.18 26.93
CA ARG A 676 48.44 18.61 26.18
C ARG A 676 49.44 17.70 26.96
N GLY A 677 49.80 16.47 26.53
CA GLY A 677 49.40 15.63 25.38
C GLY A 677 50.51 14.61 24.97
N SER A 678 50.24 13.74 23.98
CA SER A 678 51.19 12.94 23.13
C SER A 678 51.79 11.58 23.60
N GLN A 679 51.62 10.57 22.72
CA GLN A 679 52.54 9.45 22.31
C GLN A 679 52.79 8.19 23.19
N SER A 680 52.35 7.01 22.65
CA SER A 680 53.06 5.75 22.27
C SER A 680 54.16 5.09 23.18
N PRO A 681 54.56 3.78 23.03
CA PRO A 681 54.34 2.83 21.90
C PRO A 681 54.11 1.30 22.20
N VAL A 682 53.76 0.54 21.13
CA VAL A 682 54.17 -0.85 20.73
C VAL A 682 54.40 -2.00 21.76
N SER A 683 53.61 -3.09 21.61
CA SER A 683 53.85 -4.59 21.55
C SER A 683 55.03 -5.28 22.31
N PRO A 684 55.07 -6.65 22.49
CA PRO A 684 54.20 -7.73 21.95
C PRO A 684 53.78 -8.86 22.96
N THR A 685 53.26 -9.98 22.41
CA THR A 685 52.85 -11.25 23.05
C THR A 685 54.00 -12.13 23.59
N PRO A 686 53.68 -13.19 24.37
CA PRO A 686 54.30 -14.51 24.16
C PRO A 686 53.28 -15.66 24.02
N SER A 687 53.77 -16.89 23.84
CA SER A 687 53.09 -18.04 23.22
C SER A 687 52.84 -19.27 24.14
N GLU A 688 52.51 -20.40 23.49
CA GLU A 688 52.41 -21.81 23.92
C GLU A 688 53.66 -22.31 24.71
N THR A 689 53.73 -23.52 25.32
CA THR A 689 53.17 -24.84 24.93
C THR A 689 53.12 -25.89 26.08
N ASP A 690 52.38 -26.98 25.85
CA ASP A 690 52.61 -28.39 26.25
C ASP A 690 52.47 -28.98 27.70
N SER A 691 51.80 -30.16 27.71
CA SER A 691 52.12 -31.43 28.41
C SER A 691 51.54 -31.86 29.79
N GLU A 692 50.71 -32.92 29.71
CA GLU A 692 50.77 -34.21 30.45
C GLU A 692 50.16 -34.53 31.86
N PHE A 693 49.70 -35.81 31.95
CA PHE A 693 49.53 -36.75 33.09
C PHE A 693 48.51 -36.58 34.28
N SER A 694 47.31 -37.15 34.09
CA SER A 694 46.72 -38.31 34.84
C SER A 694 46.00 -38.27 36.23
N TYR A 695 44.79 -38.88 36.24
CA TYR A 695 44.09 -39.68 37.29
C TYR A 695 43.70 -39.04 38.66
N SER A 696 42.68 -39.51 39.41
CA SER A 696 42.18 -40.89 39.63
C SER A 696 40.70 -41.00 40.08
N THR A 697 40.04 -42.14 39.76
CA THR A 697 38.87 -42.79 40.43
C THR A 697 37.58 -41.98 40.74
N GLY A 698 36.36 -42.44 40.49
CA GLY A 698 35.81 -43.73 40.03
C GLY A 698 34.25 -43.68 40.16
N HIS A 699 33.43 -44.74 40.06
CA HIS A 699 33.60 -46.19 39.86
C HIS A 699 32.34 -46.77 39.14
N ASN A 700 32.18 -48.10 39.05
CA ASN A 700 31.21 -48.79 38.17
C ASN A 700 29.94 -49.33 38.87
N ARG A 701 28.83 -49.50 38.11
CA ARG A 701 28.27 -50.84 37.76
C ARG A 701 27.09 -50.84 36.76
N ARG A 702 27.28 -51.52 35.62
CA ARG A 702 26.29 -52.34 34.90
C ARG A 702 26.80 -53.79 34.85
N PRO A 703 25.92 -54.80 34.82
CA PRO A 703 25.89 -55.82 33.75
C PRO A 703 24.44 -56.10 33.29
N SER A 704 24.08 -56.81 32.21
CA SER A 704 24.77 -57.48 31.06
C SER A 704 23.74 -57.49 29.89
N SER A 705 24.06 -57.44 28.59
CA SER A 705 24.75 -58.44 27.72
C SER A 705 23.91 -59.74 27.54
N LEU A 706 23.72 -60.37 26.35
CA LEU A 706 24.56 -60.49 25.13
C LEU A 706 23.76 -60.95 23.87
N SER A 707 24.11 -60.45 22.67
CA SER A 707 24.30 -61.22 21.39
C SER A 707 23.08 -61.88 20.64
N LEU A 708 23.12 -62.28 19.35
CA LEU A 708 24.15 -62.27 18.27
C LEU A 708 23.53 -62.43 16.85
N ALA A 709 24.34 -62.14 15.81
CA ALA A 709 24.38 -62.72 14.44
C ALA A 709 23.57 -62.09 13.28
N SER A 710 24.29 -61.88 12.16
CA SER A 710 23.81 -61.54 10.80
C SER A 710 23.92 -62.77 9.87
N PRO A 711 23.54 -62.64 8.58
CA PRO A 711 24.54 -62.98 7.54
C PRO A 711 24.55 -62.06 6.30
N LEU A 712 25.56 -62.28 5.44
CA LEU A 712 25.87 -61.61 4.16
C LEU A 712 26.47 -62.68 3.20
N SER A 713 26.46 -62.57 1.87
CA SER A 713 25.67 -61.80 0.89
C SER A 713 25.90 -62.45 -0.50
N ILE A 714 25.28 -61.99 -1.60
CA ILE A 714 25.72 -62.35 -2.97
C ILE A 714 25.37 -61.28 -4.02
N ASP A 715 26.16 -61.26 -5.11
CA ASP A 715 26.36 -60.10 -5.99
C ASP A 715 25.75 -60.17 -7.41
N ASN A 716 25.62 -58.97 -7.98
CA ASN A 716 25.47 -58.55 -9.38
C ASN A 716 25.73 -59.56 -10.53
N VAL A 717 24.89 -59.50 -11.59
CA VAL A 717 25.36 -59.39 -13.00
C VAL A 717 24.38 -58.61 -13.90
N MET A 718 24.94 -57.87 -14.88
CA MET A 718 24.36 -57.33 -16.14
C MET A 718 23.72 -55.93 -16.18
N SER A 719 24.45 -55.01 -16.83
CA SER A 719 24.00 -53.71 -17.35
C SER A 719 23.28 -53.86 -18.71
N GLY A 720 22.38 -52.93 -19.08
CA GLY A 720 21.79 -52.97 -20.42
C GLY A 720 20.90 -51.79 -20.86
N ARG A 721 21.50 -50.87 -21.63
CA ARG A 721 20.91 -49.95 -22.63
C ARG A 721 19.98 -48.80 -22.20
N SER A 722 20.26 -47.66 -22.83
CA SER A 722 19.39 -46.50 -23.02
C SER A 722 18.59 -46.59 -24.33
N SER A 723 17.45 -45.91 -24.34
CA SER A 723 16.66 -45.47 -25.51
C SER A 723 15.73 -44.36 -25.00
N HIS A 724 15.88 -43.08 -25.34
CA HIS A 724 15.62 -42.49 -26.66
C HIS A 724 14.38 -43.07 -27.34
N PHE A 725 13.28 -42.33 -27.29
CA PHE A 725 12.32 -42.27 -28.38
C PHE A 725 12.24 -40.84 -28.88
N TYR A 726 12.24 -40.72 -30.21
CA TYR A 726 12.13 -39.48 -30.97
C TYR A 726 11.11 -39.81 -32.05
N GLU A 727 10.05 -39.02 -32.20
CA GLU A 727 9.27 -39.09 -33.44
C GLU A 727 8.78 -37.69 -33.84
N THR A 728 9.61 -37.07 -34.68
CA THR A 728 9.24 -36.06 -35.67
C THR A 728 8.22 -36.62 -36.67
N PHE A 729 7.53 -35.88 -37.54
CA PHE A 729 7.72 -34.55 -38.12
C PHE A 729 6.33 -34.03 -38.57
N ASP A 730 6.13 -32.72 -38.65
CA ASP A 730 5.81 -32.09 -39.95
C ASP A 730 6.22 -30.60 -39.97
N SER A 731 6.06 -29.94 -41.11
CA SER A 731 6.67 -28.63 -41.45
C SER A 731 5.77 -27.77 -42.37
N LEU A 732 6.29 -26.59 -42.76
CA LEU A 732 5.74 -25.52 -43.65
C LEU A 732 5.28 -24.25 -42.90
N ASP A 733 5.59 -23.01 -43.36
CA ASP A 733 6.64 -22.54 -44.28
C ASP A 733 6.87 -21.00 -44.13
N VAL A 734 7.97 -20.46 -44.70
CA VAL A 734 8.33 -19.04 -45.02
C VAL A 734 7.68 -17.86 -44.22
N ARG A 735 8.41 -16.83 -43.73
CA ARG A 735 9.33 -15.94 -44.50
C ARG A 735 10.44 -15.25 -43.70
N ARG A 736 11.67 -15.47 -44.19
CA ARG A 736 12.86 -14.60 -44.20
C ARG A 736 12.60 -13.08 -44.18
N ALA A 737 13.33 -12.38 -43.32
CA ALA A 737 14.05 -11.14 -43.65
C ALA A 737 15.49 -11.24 -43.07
N GLY A 738 16.49 -10.61 -43.69
CA GLY A 738 17.86 -10.66 -43.15
C GLY A 738 18.89 -9.98 -44.05
N HIS A 739 19.95 -9.46 -43.43
CA HIS A 739 21.06 -8.78 -44.11
C HIS A 739 22.39 -9.50 -43.90
N ARG A 740 22.92 -10.03 -45.00
CA ARG A 740 24.36 -10.12 -45.29
C ARG A 740 24.97 -8.70 -45.32
N SER A 741 26.28 -8.47 -45.25
CA SER A 741 27.49 -9.27 -44.88
C SER A 741 28.69 -8.38 -45.21
N GLU A 742 29.86 -8.58 -44.59
CA GLU A 742 31.11 -9.00 -45.28
C GLU A 742 32.39 -8.86 -44.42
N VAL A 743 33.41 -9.59 -44.84
CA VAL A 743 34.74 -9.69 -44.24
C VAL A 743 35.74 -8.98 -45.16
N SER A 744 36.80 -8.41 -44.59
CA SER A 744 38.03 -8.16 -45.33
C SER A 744 39.25 -8.30 -44.43
N GLN A 745 40.23 -9.09 -44.89
CA GLN A 745 41.56 -9.22 -44.30
C GLN A 745 42.51 -8.22 -44.99
N MET A 746 43.48 -7.67 -44.27
CA MET A 746 44.79 -7.34 -44.84
C MET A 746 45.89 -7.30 -43.77
N THR A 747 47.16 -7.20 -44.18
CA THR A 747 48.30 -7.79 -43.48
C THR A 747 49.41 -6.82 -43.03
N ASP A 748 50.28 -7.36 -42.15
CA ASP A 748 51.74 -7.22 -42.11
C ASP A 748 52.48 -6.24 -41.17
N ARG A 749 53.62 -6.80 -40.68
CA ARG A 749 54.80 -6.23 -39.96
C ARG A 749 54.59 -5.85 -38.47
N ALA A 750 55.27 -6.47 -37.50
CA ALA A 750 56.74 -6.63 -37.23
C ALA A 750 57.35 -5.37 -36.56
N GLU A 751 58.26 -5.43 -35.57
CA GLU A 751 58.97 -6.52 -34.83
C GLU A 751 59.40 -5.96 -33.44
N GLU A 752 60.08 -6.58 -32.45
CA GLU A 752 60.93 -7.78 -32.28
C GLU A 752 61.07 -8.16 -30.76
N LYS A 753 61.69 -9.31 -30.42
CA LYS A 753 62.21 -9.75 -29.08
C LYS A 753 61.19 -10.03 -27.94
N GLY A 754 61.28 -11.10 -27.13
CA GLY A 754 62.02 -12.38 -27.25
C GLY A 754 62.90 -12.80 -26.07
N ARG A 755 62.40 -13.65 -25.15
CA ARG A 755 63.22 -14.60 -24.33
C ARG A 755 62.40 -15.83 -23.88
N LYS A 756 63.05 -16.90 -23.39
CA LYS A 756 62.53 -18.28 -23.31
C LYS A 756 62.38 -18.85 -21.88
N GLY A 757 61.47 -19.83 -21.75
CA GLY A 757 61.54 -20.96 -20.81
C GLY A 757 60.49 -20.94 -19.68
N GLY A 758 59.83 -22.06 -19.33
CA GLY A 758 59.82 -23.42 -19.93
C GLY A 758 59.15 -24.45 -19.00
N SER A 759 58.71 -25.61 -19.56
CA SER A 759 58.17 -26.84 -18.89
C SER A 759 57.01 -26.63 -17.87
N GLU A 760 55.79 -27.10 -18.13
CA GLU A 760 55.31 -28.51 -18.09
C GLU A 760 55.21 -29.14 -16.69
N THR A 761 53.96 -29.27 -16.23
CA THR A 761 53.33 -30.37 -15.47
C THR A 761 54.11 -31.19 -14.42
N ILE A 762 53.49 -31.32 -13.23
CA ILE A 762 53.30 -32.61 -12.52
C ILE A 762 51.95 -32.58 -11.78
N ARG A 763 51.44 -33.74 -11.35
CA ARG A 763 50.11 -33.97 -10.74
C ARG A 763 50.17 -34.22 -9.22
N GLU A 764 48.99 -34.13 -8.62
CA GLU A 764 48.46 -34.97 -7.53
C GLU A 764 48.86 -34.70 -6.06
N ASP A 765 47.83 -34.90 -5.22
CA ASP A 765 47.77 -35.23 -3.79
C ASP A 765 48.33 -34.25 -2.74
N GLU A 766 47.48 -33.29 -2.32
CA GLU A 766 46.85 -33.29 -0.98
C GLU A 766 45.47 -32.61 -1.02
#